data_AF-A0A7R9SJ91-F1
#
_entry.id   AF-A0A7R9SJ91-F1
#
_cell.length_a   1.000
_cell.length_b   1.000
_cell.length_c   1.000
_cell.angle_alpha   90.00
_cell.angle_beta   90.00
_cell.angle_gamma   90.00
#
_symmetry.space_group_name_H-M   'P 1'
#
loop_
_entity.id
_entity.type
_entity.pdbx_description
1 polymer ?
#
loop_
_entity_poly.entity_id
_entity_poly.type
_entity_poly.pdbx_seq_one_letter_code
_entity_poly.pdbx_strand_id
1 'polypeptide(L)'
;EDFIWLCSSFTLNMFNIRQWVTRIADNDQSREASFQSHVDNGTEGFICPVCMLNCEEAGLLADHFNSKHSGGLVPEDPNSLRDDLIDAVTIEKKSAIDVVSKNSANDVTHQNQPIDDLLIKHKALENKAASIATENVTLKAQIDDMNSVNSSQQVRISLLESQLAHKNTIDDASVLRQELVSVQRMMDSLTVEKEKEIDKMSEHLKRLQREHDEVADRCRLLESENTLLSEKVEELNLKDTKPMEELQRQLESSKGEIKELNVKLVNHVQELDKAKLGFQKESLRNDEIRNAFEKELDELKMKCSRMEAINTNLESIIKDKDDVISELKRSHLEQNTLSESVQKSNTVVMELQKEVQDLKTKNCMLEQENITLTSVSKQNQDETNKTADKLLLLKSLLDETKQTHSKVEENLKKRLDEACVGVAKIKLKFEEAMMDKAKLSENLQKLNDEKTQMKLEFDGSLAKTTNQQLELERLSLETSRLTSELESSLKEINQLKSELESSTTENRTINSNFEKLTSDMAQLRSELNVSQDENIRSTSALELSQSLLTEKQDRLEAVINEKSQLIESHNKSCAELAECEKKLQASLATMAELKDTCSEKSTKLDQRNVRIKEMEGEKQRLEIERTSLLETL
;
A
#
# COMPACT_ATOMS: atom_id res chain seq x y z
N GLU A 1 -14.85 -16.91 -10.85
CA GLU A 1 -15.96 -16.32 -10.08
C GLU A 1 -15.92 -16.71 -8.59
N ASP A 2 -15.42 -17.89 -8.23
CA ASP A 2 -15.31 -18.32 -6.81
C ASP A 2 -14.29 -17.56 -5.94
N PHE A 3 -13.37 -16.80 -6.53
CA PHE A 3 -12.39 -15.99 -5.79
C PHE A 3 -12.93 -14.60 -5.38
N ILE A 4 -14.00 -14.12 -6.04
CA ILE A 4 -14.62 -12.81 -5.75
C ILE A 4 -15.59 -12.92 -4.56
N TRP A 5 -16.14 -14.11 -4.32
CA TRP A 5 -17.04 -14.37 -3.20
C TRP A 5 -16.31 -14.37 -1.85
N LEU A 6 -15.05 -14.84 -1.82
CA LEU A 6 -14.23 -14.86 -0.60
C LEU A 6 -13.75 -13.47 -0.14
N CYS A 7 -13.49 -12.53 -1.07
CA CYS A 7 -13.12 -11.16 -0.70
C CYS A 7 -14.31 -10.33 -0.17
N SER A 8 -15.54 -10.62 -0.61
CA SER A 8 -16.73 -9.87 -0.17
C SER A 8 -17.21 -10.26 1.23
N SER A 9 -16.97 -11.51 1.67
CA SER A 9 -17.25 -11.92 3.06
C SER A 9 -16.23 -11.36 4.07
N PHE A 10 -15.00 -11.08 3.65
CA PHE A 10 -13.96 -10.55 4.56
C PHE A 10 -14.14 -9.06 4.86
N THR A 11 -14.63 -8.28 3.89
CA THR A 11 -14.91 -6.85 4.07
C THR A 11 -16.18 -6.59 4.91
N LEU A 12 -17.18 -7.48 4.84
CA LEU A 12 -18.39 -7.38 5.67
C LEU A 12 -18.10 -7.64 7.16
N ASN A 13 -17.18 -8.55 7.48
CA ASN A 13 -16.78 -8.81 8.86
C ASN A 13 -15.89 -7.70 9.45
N MET A 14 -15.06 -7.03 8.64
CA MET A 14 -14.27 -5.88 9.11
C MET A 14 -15.14 -4.64 9.41
N PHE A 15 -16.26 -4.46 8.71
CA PHE A 15 -17.15 -3.32 8.97
C PHE A 15 -17.92 -3.47 10.29
N ASN A 16 -18.23 -4.71 10.69
CA ASN A 16 -18.93 -5.02 11.94
C ASN A 16 -18.03 -4.84 13.18
N ILE A 17 -16.73 -5.17 13.07
CA ILE A 17 -15.76 -4.94 14.16
C ILE A 17 -15.55 -3.44 14.38
N ARG A 18 -15.54 -2.62 13.32
CA ARG A 18 -15.38 -1.17 13.45
C ARG A 18 -16.58 -0.53 14.16
N GLN A 19 -17.81 -0.92 13.82
CA GLN A 19 -19.02 -0.44 14.52
C GLN A 19 -19.10 -0.94 15.97
N TRP A 20 -18.60 -2.14 16.27
CA TRP A 20 -18.54 -2.67 17.64
C TRP A 20 -17.51 -1.91 18.51
N VAL A 21 -16.34 -1.57 17.95
CA VAL A 21 -15.32 -0.76 18.64
C VAL A 21 -15.78 0.68 18.85
N THR A 22 -16.53 1.28 17.90
CA THR A 22 -17.12 2.62 18.11
C THR A 22 -18.22 2.61 19.16
N ARG A 23 -19.05 1.55 19.26
CA ARG A 23 -20.04 1.39 20.35
C ARG A 23 -19.41 1.23 21.73
N ILE A 24 -18.23 0.62 21.84
CA ILE A 24 -17.51 0.51 23.12
C ILE A 24 -16.93 1.87 23.52
N ALA A 25 -16.41 2.65 22.57
CA ALA A 25 -15.88 3.99 22.83
C ALA A 25 -16.97 5.01 23.23
N ASP A 26 -18.17 4.92 22.64
CA ASP A 26 -19.28 5.83 22.97
C ASP A 26 -20.03 5.45 24.27
N ASN A 27 -19.96 4.18 24.70
CA ASN A 27 -20.55 3.73 25.97
C ASN A 27 -19.73 4.14 27.21
N ASP A 28 -18.44 4.44 27.07
CA ASP A 28 -17.59 4.91 28.18
C ASP A 28 -17.82 6.41 28.50
N GLN A 29 -18.25 7.23 27.53
CA GLN A 29 -18.56 8.65 27.78
C GLN A 29 -19.94 8.89 28.39
N SER A 30 -20.82 7.89 28.38
CA SER A 30 -22.18 8.00 28.96
C SER A 30 -22.27 7.52 30.42
N ARG A 31 -21.17 7.02 31.00
CA ARG A 31 -21.15 6.38 32.33
C ARG A 31 -20.65 7.28 33.48
N GLU A 32 -20.22 8.51 33.19
CA GLU A 32 -19.77 9.48 34.22
C GLU A 32 -20.88 10.40 34.77
N ALA A 33 -22.13 10.30 34.29
CA ALA A 33 -23.23 11.19 34.69
C ALA A 33 -24.34 10.54 35.57
N SER A 34 -24.15 9.33 36.08
CA SER A 34 -25.15 8.66 36.93
C SER A 34 -24.51 7.82 38.03
N PHE A 35 -23.82 8.47 38.96
CA PHE A 35 -23.39 7.85 40.22
C PHE A 35 -24.12 8.52 41.39
N GLN A 36 -25.42 8.22 41.53
CA GLN A 36 -26.12 8.42 42.80
C GLN A 36 -27.27 7.41 42.94
N SER A 37 -27.23 6.71 44.08
CA SER A 37 -28.25 5.82 44.66
C SER A 37 -28.64 4.54 43.92
N HIS A 38 -27.90 3.45 44.15
CA HIS A 38 -28.47 2.18 44.65
C HIS A 38 -27.33 1.24 45.04
N VAL A 39 -27.02 1.18 46.34
CA VAL A 39 -26.15 0.14 46.91
C VAL A 39 -27.07 -1.00 47.31
N ASP A 40 -27.38 -1.86 46.35
CA ASP A 40 -27.94 -3.18 46.65
C ASP A 40 -26.75 -4.14 46.86
N ASN A 41 -26.62 -4.64 48.09
CA ASN A 41 -25.61 -5.60 48.53
C ASN A 41 -25.81 -6.99 47.89
N GLY A 42 -25.68 -7.06 46.57
CA GLY A 42 -25.48 -8.33 45.87
C GLY A 42 -24.05 -8.80 46.11
N THR A 43 -23.88 -9.81 46.95
CA THR A 43 -22.61 -10.52 47.10
C THR A 43 -22.14 -11.04 45.74
N GLU A 44 -21.20 -10.34 45.11
CA GLU A 44 -20.48 -10.84 43.94
C GLU A 44 -19.74 -12.12 44.36
N GLY A 45 -20.35 -13.26 44.05
CA GLY A 45 -19.84 -14.57 44.39
C GLY A 45 -18.49 -14.81 43.74
N PHE A 46 -17.47 -15.06 44.56
CA PHE A 46 -16.16 -15.50 44.11
C PHE A 46 -16.31 -16.81 43.32
N ILE A 47 -16.20 -16.74 41.99
CA ILE A 47 -16.19 -17.93 41.14
C ILE A 47 -14.84 -18.62 41.32
N CYS A 48 -14.87 -19.86 41.81
CA CYS A 48 -13.67 -20.67 42.02
C CYS A 48 -12.95 -20.92 40.67
N PRO A 49 -11.67 -20.54 40.50
CA PRO A 49 -10.93 -20.69 39.24
C PRO A 49 -10.86 -22.15 38.74
N VAL A 50 -10.93 -23.12 39.66
CA VAL A 50 -10.93 -24.55 39.34
C VAL A 50 -12.24 -24.98 38.65
N CYS A 51 -13.36 -24.39 39.06
CA CYS A 51 -14.66 -24.69 38.44
C CYS A 51 -14.75 -24.06 37.04
N MET A 52 -14.18 -22.86 36.88
CA MET A 52 -14.13 -22.14 35.61
C MET A 52 -13.28 -22.86 34.55
N LEU A 53 -12.22 -23.57 34.97
CA LEU A 53 -11.37 -24.36 34.07
C LEU A 53 -11.99 -25.69 33.63
N ASN A 54 -12.93 -26.24 34.41
CA ASN A 54 -13.52 -27.56 34.18
C ASN A 54 -14.94 -27.51 33.58
N CYS A 55 -15.52 -26.33 33.38
CA CYS A 55 -16.84 -26.15 32.77
C CYS A 55 -16.71 -25.29 31.51
N GLU A 56 -16.89 -25.89 30.34
CA GLU A 56 -16.71 -25.21 29.04
C GLU A 56 -17.87 -24.27 28.68
N GLU A 57 -19.05 -24.46 29.29
CA GLU A 57 -20.24 -23.64 29.06
C GLU A 57 -20.74 -22.96 30.34
N ALA A 58 -21.18 -21.70 30.22
CA ALA A 58 -21.66 -20.90 31.35
C ALA A 58 -22.88 -21.52 32.07
N GLY A 59 -23.74 -22.25 31.34
CA GLY A 59 -24.87 -22.97 31.93
C GLY A 59 -24.43 -24.10 32.87
N LEU A 60 -23.43 -24.89 32.46
CA LEU A 60 -22.91 -26.00 33.28
C LEU A 60 -22.17 -25.50 34.53
N LEU A 61 -21.55 -24.31 34.46
CA LEU A 61 -20.92 -23.68 35.62
C LEU A 61 -21.95 -23.25 36.67
N ALA A 62 -23.09 -22.70 36.24
CA ALA A 62 -24.18 -22.32 37.13
C ALA A 62 -24.80 -23.56 37.80
N ASP A 63 -25.01 -24.64 37.06
CA ASP A 63 -25.54 -25.89 37.59
C ASP A 63 -24.55 -26.59 38.55
N HIS A 64 -23.25 -26.54 38.24
CA HIS A 64 -22.20 -27.03 39.13
C HIS A 64 -22.16 -26.24 40.45
N PHE A 65 -22.21 -24.90 40.37
CA PHE A 65 -22.26 -24.04 41.55
C PHE A 65 -23.48 -24.35 42.42
N ASN A 66 -24.66 -24.47 41.80
CA ASN A 66 -25.88 -24.81 42.51
C ASN A 66 -25.81 -26.23 43.12
N SER A 67 -25.25 -27.24 42.44
CA SER A 67 -25.22 -28.59 43.02
C SER A 67 -24.12 -28.83 44.05
N LYS A 68 -22.94 -28.19 43.92
CA LYS A 68 -21.77 -28.45 44.77
C LYS A 68 -21.52 -27.40 45.83
N HIS A 69 -22.00 -26.17 45.63
CA HIS A 69 -21.70 -25.03 46.50
C HIS A 69 -22.92 -24.41 47.18
N SER A 70 -24.15 -24.65 46.71
CA SER A 70 -25.37 -24.14 47.39
C SER A 70 -25.88 -25.01 48.55
N GLY A 71 -25.21 -26.12 48.85
CA GLY A 71 -25.57 -27.05 49.93
C GLY A 71 -25.14 -26.58 51.32
N GLY A 72 -25.77 -25.54 51.85
CA GLY A 72 -25.59 -25.05 53.22
C GLY A 72 -26.91 -24.99 54.00
N LEU A 73 -27.29 -26.12 54.60
CA LEU A 73 -28.17 -26.30 55.78
C LEU A 73 -29.33 -25.30 55.95
N VAL A 74 -30.49 -25.65 55.39
CA VAL A 74 -31.81 -25.19 55.88
C VAL A 74 -32.33 -26.26 56.86
N PRO A 75 -32.63 -25.94 58.13
CA PRO A 75 -33.37 -26.83 59.01
C PRO A 75 -34.85 -26.82 58.63
N GLU A 76 -35.43 -28.01 58.44
CA GLU A 76 -36.87 -28.21 58.33
C GLU A 76 -37.55 -27.96 59.69
N ASP A 77 -38.70 -27.26 59.63
CA ASP A 77 -39.82 -27.22 60.58
C ASP A 77 -39.70 -26.43 61.92
N PRO A 78 -40.31 -25.22 62.02
CA PRO A 78 -40.35 -24.42 63.24
C PRO A 78 -41.57 -24.67 64.16
N ASN A 79 -42.39 -25.70 63.93
CA ASN A 79 -43.66 -25.87 64.68
C ASN A 79 -43.69 -26.98 65.75
N SER A 80 -42.55 -27.52 66.19
CA SER A 80 -42.52 -28.61 67.20
C SER A 80 -41.82 -28.32 68.53
N LEU A 81 -41.43 -27.06 68.84
CA LEU A 81 -40.69 -26.74 70.08
C LEU A 81 -41.28 -25.54 70.86
N ARG A 82 -42.59 -25.33 70.79
CA ARG A 82 -43.25 -24.19 71.45
C ARG A 82 -43.92 -24.52 72.80
N ASP A 83 -44.00 -25.78 73.20
CA ASP A 83 -44.71 -26.17 74.43
C ASP A 83 -43.82 -26.65 75.60
N ASP A 84 -42.50 -26.82 75.43
CA ASP A 84 -41.61 -27.28 76.52
C ASP A 84 -40.72 -26.19 77.15
N LEU A 85 -40.79 -24.93 76.69
CA LEU A 85 -39.97 -23.81 77.22
C LEU A 85 -40.73 -22.80 78.09
N ILE A 86 -42.04 -23.00 78.30
CA ILE A 86 -42.88 -22.10 79.12
C ILE A 86 -42.85 -22.47 80.62
N ASP A 87 -42.37 -23.65 80.99
CA ASP A 87 -42.27 -24.08 82.40
C ASP A 87 -40.88 -23.94 83.05
N ALA A 88 -39.85 -23.48 82.31
CA ALA A 88 -38.47 -23.37 82.84
C ALA A 88 -37.97 -21.94 83.15
N VAL A 89 -38.69 -20.88 82.74
CA VAL A 89 -38.22 -19.48 82.89
C VAL A 89 -39.01 -18.67 83.93
N THR A 90 -40.06 -19.24 84.51
CA THR A 90 -40.89 -18.59 85.55
C THR A 90 -40.44 -18.87 86.99
N ILE A 91 -39.26 -19.48 87.21
CA ILE A 91 -38.72 -19.75 88.56
C ILE A 91 -37.38 -19.03 88.86
N GLU A 92 -36.69 -18.45 87.89
CA GLU A 92 -35.38 -17.79 88.11
C GLU A 92 -35.38 -16.25 88.03
N LYS A 93 -36.54 -15.59 88.13
CA LYS A 93 -36.64 -14.12 88.15
C LYS A 93 -37.41 -13.54 89.35
N LYS A 94 -37.43 -14.26 90.48
CA LYS A 94 -38.10 -13.80 91.72
C LYS A 94 -37.34 -14.08 93.04
N SER A 95 -36.00 -14.14 93.04
CA SER A 95 -35.22 -14.20 94.30
C SER A 95 -33.87 -13.46 94.34
N ALA A 96 -33.55 -12.61 93.37
CA ALA A 96 -32.28 -11.85 93.35
C ALA A 96 -32.45 -10.32 93.43
N ILE A 97 -33.45 -9.87 94.19
CA ILE A 97 -33.59 -8.47 94.66
C ILE A 97 -34.04 -8.54 96.12
N ASP A 98 -33.11 -8.86 97.03
CA ASP A 98 -33.12 -8.48 98.46
C ASP A 98 -31.97 -9.14 99.25
N VAL A 99 -30.71 -8.81 98.93
CA VAL A 99 -29.56 -8.82 99.86
C VAL A 99 -28.54 -7.80 99.31
N VAL A 100 -28.77 -6.50 99.46
CA VAL A 100 -28.30 -5.69 100.58
C VAL A 100 -26.82 -5.95 100.93
N SER A 101 -26.01 -4.95 100.57
CA SER A 101 -25.06 -4.29 101.46
C SER A 101 -24.48 -5.13 102.58
N LYS A 102 -23.26 -5.64 102.37
CA LYS A 102 -22.16 -5.61 103.33
C LYS A 102 -20.97 -6.36 102.73
N ASN A 103 -19.87 -5.64 102.61
CA ASN A 103 -18.46 -6.08 102.74
C ASN A 103 -17.59 -5.24 101.80
N SER A 104 -17.54 -3.94 102.11
CA SER A 104 -16.28 -3.20 102.02
C SER A 104 -15.42 -3.58 103.24
N ALA A 105 -14.11 -3.37 103.09
CA ALA A 105 -13.06 -3.50 104.10
C ALA A 105 -12.61 -4.94 104.45
N ASN A 106 -11.54 -5.41 103.79
CA ASN A 106 -10.24 -5.66 104.44
C ASN A 106 -9.21 -6.27 103.47
N ASP A 107 -7.94 -6.08 103.85
CA ASP A 107 -6.71 -6.73 103.41
C ASP A 107 -5.92 -6.20 102.21
N VAL A 108 -5.19 -5.15 102.55
CA VAL A 108 -3.79 -4.89 102.24
C VAL A 108 -2.90 -6.11 102.55
N THR A 109 -2.11 -6.62 101.60
CA THR A 109 -0.62 -6.68 101.66
C THR A 109 0.00 -7.53 100.53
N HIS A 110 1.06 -6.95 99.92
CA HIS A 110 2.22 -7.59 99.25
C HIS A 110 2.03 -8.46 98.00
N GLN A 111 2.56 -8.01 96.84
CA GLN A 111 3.93 -8.30 96.35
C GLN A 111 4.13 -7.79 94.91
N ASN A 112 5.35 -7.32 94.62
CA ASN A 112 5.80 -6.76 93.34
C ASN A 112 5.54 -7.68 92.13
N GLN A 113 4.87 -7.16 91.10
CA GLN A 113 4.82 -7.74 89.75
C GLN A 113 5.02 -6.64 88.68
N PRO A 114 5.60 -6.98 87.51
CA PRO A 114 6.16 -6.01 86.57
C PRO A 114 5.06 -5.27 85.79
N ILE A 115 5.35 -4.02 85.45
CA ILE A 115 4.43 -2.98 84.97
C ILE A 115 3.69 -3.32 83.66
N ASP A 116 4.12 -4.35 82.91
CA ASP A 116 3.52 -4.68 81.61
C ASP A 116 2.18 -5.45 81.68
N ASP A 117 1.88 -6.14 82.79
CA ASP A 117 0.65 -6.96 82.91
C ASP A 117 -0.60 -6.14 83.29
N LEU A 118 -0.42 -4.94 83.86
CA LEU A 118 -1.52 -4.03 84.20
C LEU A 118 -2.08 -3.29 82.98
N LEU A 119 -1.25 -3.04 81.96
CA LEU A 119 -1.67 -2.33 80.75
C LEU A 119 -2.61 -3.19 79.89
N ILE A 120 -2.35 -4.51 79.84
CA ILE A 120 -3.18 -5.46 79.08
C ILE A 120 -4.56 -5.62 79.74
N LYS A 121 -4.63 -5.70 81.07
CA LYS A 121 -5.91 -5.77 81.79
C LYS A 121 -6.75 -4.50 81.67
N HIS A 122 -6.12 -3.32 81.68
CA HIS A 122 -6.86 -2.06 81.51
C HIS A 122 -7.52 -1.99 80.13
N LYS A 123 -6.80 -2.38 79.09
CA LYS A 123 -7.33 -2.41 77.71
C LYS A 123 -8.45 -3.43 77.52
N ALA A 124 -8.38 -4.57 78.20
CA ALA A 124 -9.47 -5.57 78.20
C ALA A 124 -10.74 -5.05 78.89
N LEU A 125 -10.60 -4.30 79.99
CA LEU A 125 -11.74 -3.70 80.69
C LEU A 125 -12.38 -2.56 79.88
N GLU A 126 -11.58 -1.73 79.21
CA GLU A 126 -12.09 -0.69 78.30
C GLU A 126 -12.90 -1.29 77.15
N ASN A 127 -12.40 -2.36 76.52
CA ASN A 127 -13.13 -3.05 75.46
C ASN A 127 -14.45 -3.65 75.97
N LYS A 128 -14.47 -4.19 77.19
CA LYS A 128 -15.69 -4.74 77.78
C LYS A 128 -16.70 -3.65 78.13
N ALA A 129 -16.25 -2.51 78.64
CA ALA A 129 -17.12 -1.36 78.90
C ALA A 129 -17.72 -0.80 77.61
N ALA A 130 -16.93 -0.73 76.53
CA ALA A 130 -17.40 -0.32 75.21
C ALA A 130 -18.48 -1.28 74.66
N SER A 131 -18.27 -2.60 74.80
CA SER A 131 -19.25 -3.60 74.39
C SER A 131 -20.59 -3.47 75.13
N ILE A 132 -20.56 -3.25 76.44
CA ILE A 132 -21.79 -3.08 77.24
C ILE A 132 -22.51 -1.78 76.88
N ALA A 133 -21.77 -0.71 76.57
CA ALA A 133 -22.36 0.54 76.12
C ALA A 133 -23.10 0.35 74.78
N THR A 134 -22.53 -0.41 73.84
CA THR A 134 -23.21 -0.70 72.57
C THR A 134 -24.47 -1.54 72.74
N GLU A 135 -24.47 -2.52 73.64
CA GLU A 135 -25.63 -3.38 73.89
C GLU A 135 -26.80 -2.59 74.52
N ASN A 136 -26.51 -1.68 75.45
CA ASN A 136 -27.52 -0.81 76.06
C ASN A 136 -28.19 0.13 75.05
N VAL A 137 -27.44 0.63 74.06
CA VAL A 137 -27.99 1.47 72.99
C VAL A 137 -28.94 0.64 72.12
N THR A 138 -28.57 -0.60 71.78
CA THR A 138 -29.42 -1.50 70.98
C THR A 138 -30.72 -1.86 71.70
N LEU A 139 -30.65 -2.20 73.00
CA LEU A 139 -31.84 -2.52 73.79
C LEU A 139 -32.78 -1.31 73.95
N LYS A 140 -32.23 -0.09 74.06
CA LYS A 140 -33.02 1.14 74.11
C LYS A 140 -33.80 1.36 72.82
N ALA A 141 -33.16 1.17 71.66
CA ALA A 141 -33.80 1.30 70.36
C ALA A 141 -34.98 0.34 70.20
N GLN A 142 -34.83 -0.92 70.61
CA GLN A 142 -35.91 -1.92 70.54
C GLN A 142 -37.14 -1.56 71.40
N ILE A 143 -36.93 -0.93 72.56
CA ILE A 143 -38.03 -0.51 73.45
C ILE A 143 -38.82 0.64 72.81
N ASP A 144 -38.14 1.58 72.17
CA ASP A 144 -38.78 2.73 71.54
C ASP A 144 -39.64 2.29 70.33
N ASP A 145 -39.18 1.30 69.56
CA ASP A 145 -39.95 0.71 68.45
C ASP A 145 -41.26 0.04 68.92
N MET A 146 -41.22 -0.73 70.02
CA MET A 146 -42.44 -1.37 70.55
C MET A 146 -43.48 -0.36 71.04
N ASN A 147 -43.04 0.75 71.66
CA ASN A 147 -43.94 1.78 72.15
C ASN A 147 -44.68 2.49 71.01
N SER A 148 -44.00 2.70 69.89
CA SER A 148 -44.60 3.26 68.67
C SER A 148 -45.75 2.39 68.15
N VAL A 149 -45.52 1.08 68.02
CA VAL A 149 -46.54 0.12 67.53
C VAL A 149 -47.77 0.13 68.43
N ASN A 150 -47.59 0.13 69.74
CA ASN A 150 -48.70 0.06 70.69
C ASN A 150 -49.62 1.29 70.61
N SER A 151 -49.04 2.49 70.41
CA SER A 151 -49.81 3.73 70.26
C SER A 151 -50.75 3.71 69.03
N SER A 152 -50.31 3.10 67.93
CA SER A 152 -51.10 3.00 66.69
C SER A 152 -52.35 2.13 66.83
N GLN A 153 -52.25 1.06 67.61
CA GLN A 153 -53.35 0.12 67.82
C GLN A 153 -54.46 0.73 68.67
N GLN A 154 -54.11 1.56 69.66
CA GLN A 154 -55.07 2.23 70.53
C GLN A 154 -56.01 3.17 69.76
N VAL A 155 -55.50 3.89 68.75
CA VAL A 155 -56.29 4.81 67.90
C VAL A 155 -57.36 4.06 67.09
N ARG A 156 -57.01 2.87 66.56
CA ARG A 156 -57.92 2.07 65.73
C ARG A 156 -59.13 1.56 66.51
N ILE A 157 -58.94 1.20 67.79
CA ILE A 157 -60.01 0.72 68.66
C ILE A 157 -61.05 1.82 68.89
N SER A 158 -60.61 3.03 69.22
CA SER A 158 -61.47 4.20 69.47
C SER A 158 -62.40 4.53 68.29
N LEU A 159 -61.89 4.42 67.04
CA LEU A 159 -62.69 4.68 65.84
C LEU A 159 -63.87 3.70 65.69
N LEU A 160 -63.66 2.42 65.97
CA LEU A 160 -64.68 1.38 65.81
C LEU A 160 -65.82 1.53 66.83
N GLU A 161 -65.51 1.95 68.05
CA GLU A 161 -66.53 2.19 69.09
C GLU A 161 -67.49 3.32 68.69
N SER A 162 -66.98 4.38 68.07
CA SER A 162 -67.81 5.51 67.61
C SER A 162 -68.84 5.13 66.53
N GLN A 163 -68.47 4.21 65.63
CA GLN A 163 -69.33 3.77 64.53
C GLN A 163 -70.51 2.90 65.01
N LEU A 164 -70.32 2.12 66.07
CA LEU A 164 -71.37 1.28 66.63
C LEU A 164 -72.49 2.09 67.29
N ALA A 165 -72.17 3.22 67.91
CA ALA A 165 -73.15 4.06 68.60
C ALA A 165 -74.22 4.65 67.66
N HIS A 166 -73.93 4.81 66.37
CA HIS A 166 -74.80 5.52 65.43
C HIS A 166 -75.88 4.65 64.75
N LYS A 167 -75.84 3.32 64.90
CA LYS A 167 -76.76 2.39 64.20
C LYS A 167 -78.16 2.24 64.82
N ASN A 168 -78.39 2.67 66.06
CA ASN A 168 -79.60 2.30 66.81
C ASN A 168 -80.85 3.19 66.56
N THR A 169 -80.81 4.19 65.68
CA THR A 169 -81.88 5.21 65.59
C THR A 169 -82.51 5.38 64.20
N ILE A 170 -82.15 4.57 63.21
CA ILE A 170 -82.63 4.74 61.83
C ILE A 170 -83.58 3.59 61.48
N ASP A 171 -84.81 3.92 61.06
CA ASP A 171 -85.83 2.97 60.59
C ASP A 171 -85.32 2.26 59.34
N ASP A 172 -84.94 0.98 59.48
CA ASP A 172 -84.38 0.13 58.43
C ASP A 172 -85.24 0.15 57.15
N ALA A 173 -86.57 0.28 57.25
CA ALA A 173 -87.45 0.32 56.08
C ALA A 173 -87.35 1.63 55.29
N SER A 174 -87.00 2.74 55.93
CA SER A 174 -86.71 4.01 55.28
C SER A 174 -85.34 3.99 54.59
N VAL A 175 -84.35 3.39 55.26
CA VAL A 175 -83.00 3.19 54.72
C VAL A 175 -83.05 2.31 53.49
N LEU A 176 -83.70 1.15 53.57
CA LEU A 176 -83.80 0.22 52.44
C LEU A 176 -84.51 0.84 51.22
N ARG A 177 -85.54 1.68 51.41
CA ARG A 177 -86.19 2.38 50.28
C ARG A 177 -85.27 3.43 49.66
N GLN A 178 -84.56 4.19 50.48
CA GLN A 178 -83.60 5.17 50.00
C GLN A 178 -82.44 4.49 49.27
N GLU A 179 -81.92 3.39 49.82
CA GLU A 179 -80.90 2.55 49.22
C GLU A 179 -81.37 1.96 47.90
N LEU A 180 -82.59 1.43 47.81
CA LEU A 180 -83.12 0.85 46.57
C LEU A 180 -83.27 1.90 45.46
N VAL A 181 -83.80 3.09 45.79
CA VAL A 181 -83.87 4.21 44.83
C VAL A 181 -82.47 4.70 44.45
N SER A 182 -81.53 4.73 45.39
CA SER A 182 -80.14 5.08 45.13
C SER A 182 -79.46 4.07 44.20
N VAL A 183 -79.68 2.77 44.42
CA VAL A 183 -79.19 1.69 43.56
C VAL A 183 -79.81 1.78 42.18
N GLN A 184 -81.11 2.04 42.07
CA GLN A 184 -81.77 2.22 40.77
C GLN A 184 -81.16 3.40 40.00
N ARG A 185 -81.00 4.56 40.63
CA ARG A 185 -80.34 5.73 40.02
C ARG A 185 -78.90 5.43 39.63
N MET A 186 -78.18 4.69 40.48
CA MET A 186 -76.82 4.25 40.18
C MET A 186 -76.80 3.32 38.96
N MET A 187 -77.72 2.36 38.87
CA MET A 187 -77.84 1.45 37.72
C MET A 187 -78.20 2.20 36.43
N ASP A 188 -79.15 3.13 36.49
CA ASP A 188 -79.52 3.94 35.32
C ASP A 188 -78.34 4.81 34.88
N SER A 189 -77.63 5.43 35.84
CA SER A 189 -76.41 6.20 35.58
C SER A 189 -75.31 5.35 34.97
N LEU A 190 -75.06 4.14 35.49
CA LEU A 190 -74.08 3.20 34.97
C LEU A 190 -74.45 2.72 33.56
N THR A 191 -75.74 2.56 33.28
CA THR A 191 -76.22 2.16 31.95
C THR A 191 -75.96 3.28 30.94
N VAL A 192 -76.31 4.52 31.27
CA VAL A 192 -76.04 5.70 30.44
C VAL A 192 -74.53 5.90 30.23
N GLU A 193 -73.71 5.67 31.26
CA GLU A 193 -72.25 5.77 31.15
C GLU A 193 -71.68 4.68 30.24
N LYS A 194 -72.17 3.44 30.34
CA LYS A 194 -71.82 2.34 29.42
C LYS A 194 -72.24 2.62 27.99
N GLU A 195 -73.42 3.18 27.76
CA GLU A 195 -73.87 3.58 26.42
C GLU A 195 -72.95 4.65 25.82
N LYS A 196 -72.60 5.67 26.63
CA LYS A 196 -71.62 6.69 26.22
C LYS A 196 -70.25 6.10 25.92
N GLU A 197 -69.81 5.11 26.70
CA GLU A 197 -68.55 4.42 26.46
C GLU A 197 -68.60 3.60 25.17
N ILE A 198 -69.70 2.88 24.91
CA ILE A 198 -69.95 2.16 23.65
C ILE A 198 -69.92 3.13 22.46
N ASP A 199 -70.57 4.29 22.56
CA ASP A 199 -70.56 5.30 21.51
C ASP A 199 -69.15 5.83 21.24
N LYS A 200 -68.40 6.15 22.30
CA LYS A 200 -66.99 6.57 22.19
C LYS A 200 -66.11 5.50 21.54
N MET A 201 -66.27 4.24 21.94
CA MET A 201 -65.52 3.13 21.38
C MET A 201 -65.91 2.86 19.92
N SER A 202 -67.20 2.99 19.58
CA SER A 202 -67.68 2.90 18.20
C SER A 202 -67.11 4.02 17.32
N GLU A 203 -67.06 5.25 17.82
CA GLU A 203 -66.45 6.37 17.12
C GLU A 203 -64.93 6.18 16.95
N HIS A 204 -64.25 5.66 17.98
CA HIS A 204 -62.83 5.35 17.91
C HIS A 204 -62.53 4.25 16.88
N LEU A 205 -63.33 3.18 16.85
CA LEU A 205 -63.21 2.13 15.83
C LEU A 205 -63.45 2.67 14.42
N LYS A 206 -64.45 3.55 14.22
CA LYS A 206 -64.66 4.21 12.92
C LYS A 206 -63.52 5.14 12.52
N ARG A 207 -62.82 5.75 13.48
CA ARG A 207 -61.64 6.57 13.22
C ARG A 207 -60.46 5.69 12.82
N LEU A 208 -60.17 4.65 13.59
CA LEU A 208 -59.11 3.68 13.29
C LEU A 208 -59.34 2.99 11.95
N GLN A 209 -60.59 2.66 11.61
CA GLN A 209 -60.91 2.09 10.30
C GLN A 209 -60.56 3.06 9.17
N ARG A 210 -60.87 4.34 9.29
CA ARG A 210 -60.50 5.36 8.30
C ARG A 210 -58.99 5.52 8.18
N GLU A 211 -58.28 5.57 9.30
CA GLU A 211 -56.81 5.64 9.32
C GLU A 211 -56.19 4.40 8.67
N HIS A 212 -56.74 3.21 8.93
CA HIS A 212 -56.31 1.96 8.29
C HIS A 212 -56.54 2.00 6.77
N ASP A 213 -57.71 2.47 6.33
CA ASP A 213 -58.02 2.59 4.90
C ASP A 213 -57.10 3.61 4.20
N GLU A 214 -56.81 4.75 4.84
CA GLU A 214 -55.84 5.75 4.36
C GLU A 214 -54.42 5.17 4.23
N VAL A 215 -53.97 4.38 5.22
CA VAL A 215 -52.68 3.70 5.18
C VAL A 215 -52.65 2.64 4.07
N ALA A 216 -53.72 1.87 3.90
CA ALA A 216 -53.83 0.86 2.85
C ALA A 216 -53.77 1.49 1.45
N ASP A 217 -54.38 2.65 1.25
CA ASP A 217 -54.31 3.40 -0.01
C ASP A 217 -52.91 3.97 -0.24
N ARG A 218 -52.24 4.45 0.81
CA ARG A 218 -50.84 4.91 0.73
C ARG A 218 -49.88 3.77 0.39
N CYS A 219 -50.07 2.59 0.96
CA CYS A 219 -49.29 1.40 0.61
C CYS A 219 -49.46 1.04 -0.87
N ARG A 220 -50.70 1.05 -1.38
CA ARG A 220 -50.96 0.79 -2.81
C ARG A 220 -50.29 1.82 -3.73
N LEU A 221 -50.28 3.10 -3.34
CA LEU A 221 -49.56 4.14 -4.08
C LEU A 221 -48.04 3.88 -4.08
N LEU A 222 -47.45 3.58 -2.93
CA LEU A 222 -46.02 3.29 -2.82
C LEU A 222 -45.62 2.02 -3.59
N GLU A 223 -46.47 0.99 -3.62
CA GLU A 223 -46.26 -0.19 -4.45
C GLU A 223 -46.24 0.19 -5.94
N SER A 224 -47.18 1.03 -6.39
CA SER A 224 -47.20 1.50 -7.78
C SER A 224 -45.96 2.35 -8.14
N GLU A 225 -45.49 3.19 -7.22
CA GLU A 225 -44.29 3.99 -7.40
C GLU A 225 -43.04 3.10 -7.46
N ASN A 226 -42.95 2.09 -6.61
CA ASN A 226 -41.87 1.11 -6.64
C ASN A 226 -41.86 0.30 -7.93
N THR A 227 -43.02 -0.10 -8.46
CA THR A 227 -43.06 -0.78 -9.77
C THR A 227 -42.53 0.12 -10.88
N LEU A 228 -42.91 1.40 -10.89
CA LEU A 228 -42.46 2.36 -11.89
C LEU A 228 -40.97 2.68 -11.76
N LEU A 229 -40.45 2.77 -10.53
CA LEU A 229 -39.01 2.92 -10.27
C LEU A 229 -38.24 1.66 -10.70
N SER A 230 -38.78 0.47 -10.48
CA SER A 230 -38.17 -0.78 -10.93
C SER A 230 -38.06 -0.83 -12.46
N GLU A 231 -39.13 -0.48 -13.17
CA GLU A 231 -39.14 -0.35 -14.63
C GLU A 231 -38.11 0.69 -15.10
N LYS A 232 -38.00 1.83 -14.39
CA LYS A 232 -37.01 2.86 -14.72
C LYS A 232 -35.57 2.39 -14.51
N VAL A 233 -35.31 1.61 -13.47
CA VAL A 233 -33.99 1.00 -13.21
C VAL A 233 -33.65 -0.01 -14.31
N GLU A 234 -34.61 -0.83 -14.76
CA GLU A 234 -34.41 -1.73 -15.90
C GLU A 234 -34.13 -0.96 -17.20
N GLU A 235 -34.86 0.13 -17.48
CA GLU A 235 -34.59 1.01 -18.62
C GLU A 235 -33.18 1.62 -18.58
N LEU A 236 -32.73 2.09 -17.41
CA LEU A 236 -31.39 2.64 -17.22
C LEU A 236 -30.32 1.57 -17.42
N ASN A 237 -30.52 0.37 -16.86
CA ASN A 237 -29.61 -0.77 -17.06
C ASN A 237 -29.52 -1.17 -18.55
N LEU A 238 -30.62 -1.13 -19.30
CA LEU A 238 -30.63 -1.37 -20.75
C LEU A 238 -29.95 -0.25 -21.56
N LYS A 239 -29.94 0.97 -21.03
CA LYS A 239 -29.31 2.13 -21.67
C LYS A 239 -27.80 2.16 -21.44
N ASP A 240 -27.33 1.68 -20.28
CA ASP A 240 -25.92 1.67 -19.90
C ASP A 240 -25.17 0.41 -20.40
N THR A 241 -25.88 -0.69 -20.68
CA THR A 241 -25.26 -1.92 -21.23
C THR A 241 -24.78 -1.76 -22.67
N LYS A 242 -25.52 -1.04 -23.54
CA LYS A 242 -25.14 -0.84 -24.94
C LYS A 242 -23.78 -0.13 -25.15
N PRO A 243 -23.48 1.02 -24.50
CA PRO A 243 -22.17 1.65 -24.62
C PRO A 243 -21.05 0.81 -23.98
N MET A 244 -21.36 0.04 -22.93
CA MET A 244 -20.40 -0.85 -22.28
C MET A 244 -20.00 -2.03 -23.17
N GLU A 245 -20.96 -2.66 -23.86
CA GLU A 245 -20.70 -3.72 -24.84
C GLU A 245 -19.86 -3.23 -26.04
N GLU A 246 -20.10 -1.99 -26.49
CA GLU A 246 -19.31 -1.37 -27.55
C GLU A 246 -17.88 -1.06 -27.10
N LEU A 247 -17.70 -0.50 -25.90
CA LEU A 247 -16.36 -0.31 -25.31
C LEU A 247 -15.63 -1.65 -25.09
N GLN A 248 -16.36 -2.70 -24.69
CA GLN A 248 -15.79 -4.04 -24.51
C GLN A 248 -15.38 -4.66 -25.85
N ARG A 249 -16.15 -4.44 -26.93
CA ARG A 249 -15.79 -4.83 -28.29
C ARG A 249 -14.54 -4.10 -28.78
N GLN A 250 -14.45 -2.79 -28.54
CA GLN A 250 -13.27 -1.99 -28.87
C GLN A 250 -12.04 -2.46 -28.08
N LEU A 251 -12.20 -2.74 -26.78
CA LEU A 251 -11.14 -3.27 -25.93
C LEU A 251 -10.61 -4.61 -26.44
N GLU A 252 -11.50 -5.51 -26.86
CA GLU A 252 -11.09 -6.82 -27.37
C GLU A 252 -10.42 -6.72 -28.75
N SER A 253 -10.85 -5.77 -29.59
CA SER A 253 -10.17 -5.42 -30.84
C SER A 253 -8.74 -4.91 -30.57
N SER A 254 -8.58 -3.94 -29.67
CA SER A 254 -7.26 -3.42 -29.30
C SER A 254 -6.36 -4.48 -28.68
N LYS A 255 -6.90 -5.40 -27.87
CA LYS A 255 -6.15 -6.56 -27.37
C LYS A 255 -5.68 -7.47 -28.50
N GLY A 256 -6.48 -7.66 -29.54
CA GLY A 256 -6.11 -8.41 -30.74
C GLY A 256 -4.91 -7.78 -31.45
N GLU A 257 -4.97 -6.47 -31.68
CA GLU A 257 -3.87 -5.71 -32.29
C GLU A 257 -2.59 -5.75 -31.45
N ILE A 258 -2.69 -5.62 -30.12
CA ILE A 258 -1.55 -5.73 -29.20
C ILE A 258 -0.93 -7.13 -29.29
N LYS A 259 -1.74 -8.20 -29.36
CA LYS A 259 -1.22 -9.57 -29.53
C LYS A 259 -0.47 -9.72 -30.85
N GLU A 260 -0.99 -9.17 -31.95
CA GLU A 260 -0.32 -9.21 -33.25
C GLU A 260 1.01 -8.42 -33.25
N LEU A 261 1.01 -7.23 -32.66
CA LEU A 261 2.22 -6.42 -32.50
C LEU A 261 3.26 -7.12 -31.62
N ASN A 262 2.84 -7.79 -30.54
CA ASN A 262 3.74 -8.57 -29.71
C ASN A 262 4.36 -9.75 -30.48
N VAL A 263 3.60 -10.43 -31.33
CA VAL A 263 4.16 -11.49 -32.19
C VAL A 263 5.19 -10.90 -33.17
N LYS A 264 4.91 -9.76 -33.79
CA LYS A 264 5.88 -9.06 -34.66
C LYS A 264 7.14 -8.63 -33.90
N LEU A 265 6.99 -8.10 -32.69
CA LEU A 265 8.10 -7.70 -31.84
C LEU A 265 8.98 -8.89 -31.46
N VAL A 266 8.38 -10.01 -31.05
CA VAL A 266 9.12 -11.25 -30.72
C VAL A 266 9.89 -11.75 -31.94
N ASN A 267 9.29 -11.71 -33.14
CA ASN A 267 9.98 -12.10 -34.38
C ASN A 267 11.18 -11.19 -34.67
N HIS A 268 11.04 -9.86 -34.53
CA HIS A 268 12.16 -8.93 -34.73
C HIS A 268 13.26 -9.09 -33.68
N VAL A 269 12.91 -9.38 -32.42
CA VAL A 269 13.90 -9.71 -31.38
C VAL A 269 14.68 -10.98 -31.76
N GLN A 270 13.99 -12.02 -32.25
CA GLN A 270 14.66 -13.24 -32.72
C GLN A 270 15.56 -12.98 -33.95
N GLU A 271 15.17 -12.10 -34.87
CA GLU A 271 16.01 -11.68 -36.00
C GLU A 271 17.24 -10.89 -35.54
N LEU A 272 17.08 -10.00 -34.56
CA LEU A 272 18.19 -9.27 -33.94
C LEU A 272 19.15 -10.21 -33.22
N ASP A 273 18.65 -11.22 -32.50
CA ASP A 273 19.49 -12.22 -31.85
C ASP A 273 20.25 -13.08 -32.87
N LYS A 274 19.61 -13.45 -33.99
CA LYS A 274 20.29 -14.13 -35.11
C LYS A 274 21.38 -13.24 -35.72
N ALA A 275 21.09 -11.95 -35.93
CA ALA A 275 22.08 -10.99 -36.44
C ALA A 275 23.24 -10.81 -35.46
N LYS A 276 22.96 -10.72 -34.16
CA LYS A 276 23.98 -10.62 -33.10
C LYS A 276 24.87 -11.84 -33.05
N LEU A 277 24.31 -13.05 -33.16
CA LEU A 277 25.06 -14.29 -33.30
C LEU A 277 25.92 -14.30 -34.58
N GLY A 278 25.41 -13.76 -35.68
CA GLY A 278 26.16 -13.55 -36.92
C GLY A 278 27.38 -12.65 -36.71
N PHE A 279 27.19 -11.49 -36.07
CA PHE A 279 28.28 -10.57 -35.73
C PHE A 279 29.30 -11.21 -34.77
N GLN A 280 28.85 -11.99 -33.79
CA GLN A 280 29.75 -12.69 -32.87
C GLN A 280 30.62 -13.73 -33.60
N LYS A 281 30.04 -14.48 -34.54
CA LYS A 281 30.79 -15.43 -35.37
C LYS A 281 31.81 -14.73 -36.26
N GLU A 282 31.45 -13.60 -36.86
CA GLU A 282 32.38 -12.82 -37.69
C GLU A 282 33.48 -12.16 -36.85
N SER A 283 33.17 -11.70 -35.64
CA SER A 283 34.17 -11.21 -34.69
C SER A 283 35.19 -12.29 -34.34
N LEU A 284 34.73 -13.51 -34.02
CA LEU A 284 35.61 -14.64 -33.73
C LEU A 284 36.49 -15.00 -34.93
N ARG A 285 35.92 -14.99 -36.13
CA ARG A 285 36.67 -15.21 -37.38
C ARG A 285 37.73 -14.13 -37.60
N ASN A 286 37.42 -12.87 -37.32
CA ASN A 286 38.38 -11.77 -37.40
C ASN A 286 39.49 -11.89 -36.35
N ASP A 287 39.18 -12.37 -35.15
CA ASP A 287 40.17 -12.64 -34.11
C ASP A 287 41.07 -13.83 -34.50
N GLU A 288 40.52 -14.89 -35.11
CA GLU A 288 41.30 -16.00 -35.68
C GLU A 288 42.27 -15.51 -36.77
N ILE A 289 41.80 -14.65 -37.68
CA ILE A 289 42.65 -14.03 -38.72
C ILE A 289 43.73 -13.15 -38.09
N ARG A 290 43.38 -12.34 -37.07
CA ARG A 290 44.34 -11.50 -36.36
C ARG A 290 45.43 -12.34 -35.70
N ASN A 291 45.04 -13.41 -35.00
CA ASN A 291 45.98 -14.33 -34.36
C ASN A 291 46.89 -15.04 -35.38
N ALA A 292 46.36 -15.38 -36.57
CA ALA A 292 47.17 -15.94 -37.65
C ALA A 292 48.22 -14.94 -38.15
N PHE A 293 47.83 -13.68 -38.38
CA PHE A 293 48.76 -12.63 -38.78
C PHE A 293 49.79 -12.30 -37.69
N GLU A 294 49.39 -12.32 -36.41
CA GLU A 294 50.30 -12.09 -35.30
C GLU A 294 51.35 -13.21 -35.19
N LYS A 295 50.93 -14.46 -35.41
CA LYS A 295 51.85 -15.60 -35.50
C LYS A 295 52.81 -15.48 -36.68
N GLU A 296 52.33 -15.10 -37.86
CA GLU A 296 53.19 -14.86 -39.03
C GLU A 296 54.17 -13.71 -38.79
N LEU A 297 53.72 -12.64 -38.13
CA LEU A 297 54.54 -11.49 -37.76
C LEU A 297 55.65 -11.90 -36.79
N ASP A 298 55.34 -12.73 -35.78
CA ASP A 298 56.34 -13.22 -34.84
C ASP A 298 57.32 -14.21 -35.49
N GLU A 299 56.86 -15.06 -36.41
CA GLU A 299 57.74 -15.89 -37.23
C GLU A 299 58.69 -15.04 -38.10
N LEU A 300 58.19 -13.95 -38.67
CA LEU A 300 59.00 -13.00 -39.43
C LEU A 300 60.00 -12.26 -38.54
N LYS A 301 59.61 -11.79 -37.36
CA LYS A 301 60.53 -11.18 -36.38
C LYS A 301 61.64 -12.16 -36.00
N MET A 302 61.30 -13.41 -35.71
CA MET A 302 62.29 -14.45 -35.40
C MET A 302 63.24 -14.71 -36.58
N LYS A 303 62.76 -14.66 -37.83
CA LYS A 303 63.62 -14.74 -39.03
C LYS A 303 64.52 -13.52 -39.17
N CYS A 304 64.01 -12.30 -38.92
CA CYS A 304 64.80 -11.08 -38.92
C CYS A 304 65.92 -11.13 -37.86
N SER A 305 65.61 -11.50 -36.61
CA SER A 305 66.63 -11.64 -35.56
C SER A 305 67.68 -12.70 -35.89
N ARG A 306 67.28 -13.82 -36.53
CA ARG A 306 68.27 -14.80 -37.04
C ARG A 306 69.15 -14.20 -38.14
N MET A 307 68.58 -13.41 -39.04
CA MET A 307 69.31 -12.77 -40.12
C MET A 307 70.29 -11.71 -39.59
N GLU A 308 69.89 -10.92 -38.59
CA GLU A 308 70.75 -9.99 -37.87
C GLU A 308 71.88 -10.71 -37.13
N ALA A 309 71.60 -11.86 -36.50
CA ALA A 309 72.63 -12.70 -35.88
C ALA A 309 73.61 -13.28 -36.91
N ILE A 310 73.13 -13.67 -38.10
CA ILE A 310 74.00 -14.08 -39.20
C ILE A 310 74.83 -12.90 -39.69
N ASN A 311 74.24 -11.71 -39.81
CA ASN A 311 74.93 -10.53 -40.31
C ASN A 311 76.04 -10.07 -39.36
N THR A 312 75.77 -10.04 -38.05
CA THR A 312 76.79 -9.77 -37.02
C THR A 312 77.91 -10.82 -37.02
N ASN A 313 77.59 -12.09 -37.22
CA ASN A 313 78.61 -13.13 -37.40
C ASN A 313 79.44 -12.92 -38.68
N LEU A 314 78.81 -12.54 -39.79
CA LEU A 314 79.51 -12.23 -41.04
C LEU A 314 80.41 -11.00 -40.89
N GLU A 315 79.96 -9.95 -40.20
CA GLU A 315 80.76 -8.78 -39.87
C GLU A 315 81.98 -9.15 -39.02
N SER A 316 81.82 -10.04 -38.03
CA SER A 316 82.94 -10.59 -37.27
C SER A 316 83.93 -11.34 -38.15
N ILE A 317 83.44 -12.20 -39.06
CA ILE A 317 84.30 -12.94 -40.00
C ILE A 317 85.03 -12.00 -40.96
N ILE A 318 84.36 -10.95 -41.44
CA ILE A 318 84.98 -9.93 -42.30
C ILE A 318 86.11 -9.25 -41.54
N LYS A 319 85.87 -8.84 -40.29
CA LYS A 319 86.89 -8.23 -39.44
C LYS A 319 88.08 -9.15 -39.22
N ASP A 320 87.84 -10.42 -38.89
CA ASP A 320 88.90 -11.42 -38.71
C ASP A 320 89.71 -11.60 -40.00
N LYS A 321 89.05 -11.58 -41.18
CA LYS A 321 89.74 -11.62 -42.48
C LYS A 321 90.54 -10.36 -42.76
N ASP A 322 90.03 -9.19 -42.41
CA ASP A 322 90.74 -7.91 -42.57
C ASP A 322 91.98 -7.85 -41.65
N ASP A 323 91.88 -8.40 -40.44
CA ASP A 323 93.00 -8.56 -39.52
C ASP A 323 94.06 -9.51 -40.11
N VAL A 324 93.65 -10.66 -40.67
CA VAL A 324 94.55 -11.59 -41.37
C VAL A 324 95.19 -10.94 -42.61
N ILE A 325 94.44 -10.16 -43.39
CA ILE A 325 94.98 -9.42 -44.55
C ILE A 325 96.01 -8.39 -44.08
N SER A 326 95.75 -7.70 -42.97
CA SER A 326 96.66 -6.72 -42.38
C SER A 326 97.94 -7.40 -41.86
N GLU A 327 97.81 -8.57 -41.25
CA GLU A 327 98.92 -9.43 -40.82
C GLU A 327 99.76 -9.91 -42.02
N LEU A 328 99.10 -10.38 -43.08
CA LEU A 328 99.76 -10.79 -44.34
C LEU A 328 100.49 -9.63 -45.02
N LYS A 329 99.89 -8.43 -45.04
CA LYS A 329 100.56 -7.23 -45.56
C LYS A 329 101.81 -6.88 -44.75
N ARG A 330 101.74 -7.01 -43.42
CA ARG A 330 102.89 -6.79 -42.54
C ARG A 330 103.99 -7.82 -42.79
N SER A 331 103.61 -9.09 -42.86
CA SER A 331 104.53 -10.20 -43.16
C SER A 331 105.17 -10.06 -44.54
N HIS A 332 104.42 -9.65 -45.56
CA HIS A 332 104.96 -9.37 -46.89
C HIS A 332 105.90 -8.16 -46.89
N LEU A 333 105.60 -7.11 -46.11
CA LEU A 333 106.50 -5.97 -45.95
C LEU A 333 107.80 -6.40 -45.26
N GLU A 334 107.71 -7.19 -44.19
CA GLU A 334 108.85 -7.80 -43.52
C GLU A 334 109.67 -8.67 -44.47
N GLN A 335 109.02 -9.51 -45.27
CA GLN A 335 109.68 -10.34 -46.28
C GLN A 335 110.38 -9.49 -47.35
N ASN A 336 109.78 -8.38 -47.78
CA ASN A 336 110.41 -7.43 -48.69
C ASN A 336 111.64 -6.77 -48.04
N THR A 337 111.56 -6.34 -46.78
CA THR A 337 112.72 -5.78 -46.07
C THR A 337 113.82 -6.81 -45.86
N LEU A 338 113.48 -8.08 -45.61
CA LEU A 338 114.43 -9.17 -45.56
C LEU A 338 115.05 -9.44 -46.93
N SER A 339 114.26 -9.41 -48.01
CA SER A 339 114.76 -9.56 -49.38
C SER A 339 115.73 -8.43 -49.75
N GLU A 340 115.44 -7.18 -49.38
CA GLU A 340 116.36 -6.06 -49.53
C GLU A 340 117.63 -6.23 -48.67
N SER A 341 117.49 -6.73 -47.44
CA SER A 341 118.63 -7.04 -46.58
C SER A 341 119.50 -8.18 -47.14
N VAL A 342 118.89 -9.20 -47.75
CA VAL A 342 119.58 -10.30 -48.42
C VAL A 342 120.26 -9.79 -49.70
N GLN A 343 119.64 -8.90 -50.46
CA GLN A 343 120.29 -8.25 -51.61
C GLN A 343 121.51 -7.42 -51.17
N LYS A 344 121.38 -6.64 -50.09
CA LYS A 344 122.51 -5.89 -49.49
C LYS A 344 123.61 -6.82 -48.99
N SER A 345 123.25 -7.93 -48.35
CA SER A 345 124.21 -8.95 -47.92
C SER A 345 124.89 -9.63 -49.12
N ASN A 346 124.18 -9.87 -50.22
CA ASN A 346 124.76 -10.42 -51.45
C ASN A 346 125.73 -9.43 -52.12
N THR A 347 125.47 -8.12 -52.08
CA THR A 347 126.46 -7.13 -52.54
C THR A 347 127.72 -7.15 -51.68
N VAL A 348 127.59 -7.28 -50.35
CA VAL A 348 128.74 -7.41 -49.44
C VAL A 348 129.50 -8.72 -49.66
N VAL A 349 128.79 -9.83 -49.93
CA VAL A 349 129.44 -11.11 -50.26
C VAL A 349 130.21 -11.03 -51.59
N MET A 350 129.70 -10.31 -52.59
CA MET A 350 130.44 -10.05 -53.83
C MET A 350 131.67 -9.17 -53.61
N GLU A 351 131.60 -8.18 -52.71
CA GLU A 351 132.76 -7.36 -52.32
C GLU A 351 133.80 -8.18 -51.53
N LEU A 352 133.38 -9.05 -50.62
CA LEU A 352 134.26 -9.96 -49.88
C LEU A 352 134.88 -11.03 -50.79
N GLN A 353 134.17 -11.50 -51.83
CA GLN A 353 134.75 -12.38 -52.85
C GLN A 353 135.85 -11.68 -53.67
N LYS A 354 135.75 -10.36 -53.88
CA LYS A 354 136.81 -9.56 -54.50
C LYS A 354 138.01 -9.41 -53.58
N GLU A 355 137.78 -9.17 -52.29
CA GLU A 355 138.83 -9.05 -51.26
C GLU A 355 139.59 -10.36 -51.01
N VAL A 356 138.91 -11.51 -51.03
CA VAL A 356 139.55 -12.84 -50.95
C VAL A 356 140.43 -13.12 -52.17
N GLN A 357 140.05 -12.61 -53.35
CA GLN A 357 140.87 -12.72 -54.55
C GLN A 357 142.16 -11.87 -54.44
N ASP A 358 142.05 -10.67 -53.87
CA ASP A 358 143.19 -9.75 -53.66
C ASP A 358 144.15 -10.24 -52.56
N LEU A 359 143.65 -10.91 -51.52
CA LEU A 359 144.48 -11.56 -50.49
C LEU A 359 145.21 -12.80 -51.01
N LYS A 360 144.66 -13.49 -52.01
CA LYS A 360 145.31 -14.64 -52.66
C LYS A 360 146.54 -14.22 -53.49
N THR A 361 146.51 -13.02 -54.08
CA THR A 361 147.66 -12.41 -54.78
C THR A 361 148.75 -11.94 -53.82
N LYS A 362 148.37 -11.55 -52.58
CA LYS A 362 149.31 -11.09 -51.54
C LYS A 362 150.06 -12.24 -50.86
N ASN A 363 149.44 -13.42 -50.72
CA ASN A 363 150.06 -14.60 -50.12
C ASN A 363 151.17 -15.22 -51.01
N CYS A 364 151.11 -15.00 -52.32
CA CYS A 364 152.17 -15.41 -53.28
C CYS A 364 153.48 -14.61 -53.11
N MET A 365 153.42 -13.41 -52.54
CA MET A 365 154.62 -12.58 -52.31
C MET A 365 155.30 -12.83 -50.95
N LEU A 366 154.59 -13.42 -49.98
CA LEU A 366 155.12 -13.69 -48.62
C LEU A 366 155.80 -15.07 -48.50
N GLU A 367 155.55 -15.99 -49.43
CA GLU A 367 156.28 -17.28 -49.52
C GLU A 367 157.73 -17.13 -50.03
N GLN A 368 158.11 -15.98 -50.60
CA GLN A 368 159.48 -15.68 -51.02
C GLN A 368 160.37 -15.08 -49.91
N GLU A 369 159.79 -14.60 -48.81
CA GLU A 369 160.51 -13.94 -47.70
C GLU A 369 160.90 -14.90 -46.56
N ASN A 370 160.28 -16.09 -46.50
CA ASN A 370 160.48 -17.09 -45.44
C ASN A 370 161.73 -18.00 -45.61
N ILE A 371 162.52 -17.82 -46.68
CA ILE A 371 163.77 -18.58 -46.90
C ILE A 371 164.99 -17.94 -46.20
N THR A 372 164.88 -16.71 -45.69
CA THR A 372 166.05 -15.94 -45.18
C THR A 372 166.08 -15.73 -43.66
N LEU A 373 165.13 -16.30 -42.90
CA LEU A 373 165.01 -16.06 -41.44
C LEU A 373 164.79 -17.34 -40.60
N THR A 374 165.43 -18.46 -40.97
CA THR A 374 165.48 -19.66 -40.11
C THR A 374 166.91 -20.20 -39.96
N SER A 375 167.81 -19.38 -39.40
CA SER A 375 169.17 -19.82 -39.01
C SER A 375 169.68 -19.29 -37.67
N VAL A 376 168.84 -18.67 -36.83
CA VAL A 376 169.22 -18.31 -35.45
C VAL A 376 168.00 -18.42 -34.53
N SER A 377 167.91 -19.54 -33.80
CA SER A 377 167.66 -19.56 -32.34
C SER A 377 167.20 -20.96 -31.90
N LYS A 378 168.16 -21.90 -31.99
CA LYS A 378 168.25 -23.03 -31.08
C LYS A 378 168.82 -22.51 -29.75
N GLN A 379 168.00 -22.27 -28.74
CA GLN A 379 168.42 -22.36 -27.34
C GLN A 379 167.19 -22.49 -26.42
N ASN A 380 167.05 -23.67 -25.78
CA ASN A 380 166.07 -24.07 -24.74
C ASN A 380 164.73 -24.63 -25.29
N GLN A 381 164.63 -25.84 -25.85
CA GLN A 381 164.93 -27.19 -25.34
C GLN A 381 164.05 -27.69 -24.19
N ASP A 382 162.89 -28.22 -24.60
CA ASP A 382 162.26 -29.52 -24.29
C ASP A 382 162.00 -30.02 -22.86
N GLU A 383 160.75 -30.52 -22.75
CA GLU A 383 160.19 -31.52 -21.82
C GLU A 383 159.86 -31.11 -20.39
N THR A 384 158.56 -31.14 -20.06
CA THR A 384 158.05 -31.82 -18.85
C THR A 384 156.53 -32.05 -18.96
N ASN A 385 156.18 -33.16 -19.62
CA ASN A 385 154.93 -33.87 -19.35
C ASN A 385 155.24 -35.02 -18.36
N LYS A 386 154.43 -35.12 -17.30
CA LYS A 386 154.12 -36.31 -16.48
C LYS A 386 155.23 -37.02 -15.68
N THR A 387 155.08 -37.03 -14.35
CA THR A 387 154.90 -38.19 -13.43
C THR A 387 155.30 -37.76 -12.01
N ALA A 388 154.38 -37.79 -11.05
CA ALA A 388 154.08 -38.92 -10.15
C ALA A 388 155.14 -39.13 -9.06
N ASP A 389 154.65 -39.24 -7.82
CA ASP A 389 155.33 -39.62 -6.56
C ASP A 389 156.11 -38.56 -5.76
N LYS A 390 155.38 -37.90 -4.84
CA LYS A 390 155.70 -37.74 -3.39
C LYS A 390 154.87 -36.62 -2.75
N LEU A 391 153.68 -36.93 -2.23
CA LEU A 391 153.04 -36.12 -1.17
C LEU A 391 152.45 -37.03 -0.08
N LEU A 392 153.33 -37.89 0.42
CA LEU A 392 153.14 -38.78 1.57
C LEU A 392 153.63 -38.05 2.84
N LEU A 393 153.07 -36.87 3.13
CA LEU A 393 153.39 -36.09 4.33
C LEU A 393 152.24 -35.17 4.82
N LEU A 394 150.98 -35.56 4.61
CA LEU A 394 149.80 -34.82 5.12
C LEU A 394 148.76 -35.79 5.71
N LYS A 395 149.21 -36.70 6.59
CA LYS A 395 148.33 -37.68 7.27
C LYS A 395 148.37 -37.62 8.81
N SER A 396 149.14 -36.71 9.41
CA SER A 396 149.24 -36.59 10.89
C SER A 396 148.52 -35.39 11.51
N LEU A 397 147.85 -34.53 10.73
CA LEU A 397 147.11 -33.37 11.24
C LEU A 397 145.57 -33.55 11.23
N LEU A 398 145.08 -34.75 10.90
CA LEU A 398 143.64 -35.03 10.77
C LEU A 398 143.01 -35.63 12.05
N ASP A 399 143.80 -36.00 13.05
CA ASP A 399 143.29 -36.71 14.24
C ASP A 399 142.99 -35.79 15.45
N GLU A 400 143.34 -34.50 15.41
CA GLU A 400 142.95 -33.53 16.44
C GLU A 400 141.58 -32.85 16.17
N THR A 401 141.09 -32.86 14.94
CA THR A 401 139.82 -32.19 14.56
C THR A 401 138.57 -33.04 14.81
N LYS A 402 138.71 -34.34 15.08
CA LYS A 402 137.57 -35.24 15.35
C LYS A 402 137.06 -35.20 16.79
N GLN A 403 137.86 -34.76 17.77
CA GLN A 403 137.48 -34.83 19.19
C GLN A 403 136.64 -33.62 19.65
N THR A 404 136.64 -32.50 18.93
CA THR A 404 135.84 -31.30 19.26
C THR A 404 134.46 -31.29 18.60
N HIS A 405 134.21 -32.13 17.58
CA HIS A 405 132.93 -32.19 16.88
C HIS A 405 131.84 -32.97 17.66
N SER A 406 132.22 -33.99 18.44
CA SER A 406 131.27 -34.82 19.20
C SER A 406 130.58 -34.09 20.37
N LYS A 407 131.16 -33.01 20.91
CA LYS A 407 130.56 -32.20 22.01
C LYS A 407 129.60 -31.10 21.53
N VAL A 408 129.67 -30.71 20.26
CA VAL A 408 128.79 -29.68 19.67
C VAL A 408 127.48 -30.30 19.18
N GLU A 409 127.51 -31.54 18.68
CA GLU A 409 126.33 -32.28 18.23
C GLU A 409 125.33 -32.57 19.36
N GLU A 410 125.79 -32.90 20.56
CA GLU A 410 124.91 -33.26 21.68
C GLU A 410 124.17 -32.04 22.27
N ASN A 411 124.79 -30.85 22.26
CA ASN A 411 124.16 -29.60 22.71
C ASN A 411 123.16 -29.03 21.68
N LEU A 412 123.35 -29.29 20.38
CA LEU A 412 122.39 -28.90 19.35
C LEU A 412 121.14 -29.78 19.38
N LYS A 413 121.28 -31.07 19.70
CA LYS A 413 120.15 -32.00 19.81
C LYS A 413 119.19 -31.61 20.95
N LYS A 414 119.72 -31.22 22.11
CA LYS A 414 118.90 -30.79 23.26
C LYS A 414 118.12 -29.49 23.00
N ARG A 415 118.71 -28.52 22.28
CA ARG A 415 118.02 -27.28 21.90
C ARG A 415 116.96 -27.52 20.80
N LEU A 416 117.14 -28.53 19.97
CA LEU A 416 116.16 -28.93 18.95
C LEU A 416 114.92 -29.57 19.58
N ASP A 417 115.11 -30.44 20.58
CA ASP A 417 114.00 -31.11 21.28
C ASP A 417 113.14 -30.11 22.09
N GLU A 418 113.76 -29.10 22.72
CA GLU A 418 113.02 -28.01 23.41
C GLU A 418 112.25 -27.10 22.43
N ALA A 419 112.80 -26.84 21.25
CA ALA A 419 112.12 -26.07 20.19
C ALA A 419 110.92 -26.84 19.62
N CYS A 420 111.02 -28.16 19.46
CA CYS A 420 109.92 -29.01 18.99
C CYS A 420 108.71 -29.00 19.94
N VAL A 421 108.93 -28.96 21.26
CA VAL A 421 107.84 -28.83 22.26
C VAL A 421 107.17 -27.46 22.18
N GLY A 422 107.94 -26.38 21.98
CA GLY A 422 107.40 -25.04 21.78
C GLY A 422 106.51 -24.94 20.53
N VAL A 423 106.95 -25.53 19.42
CA VAL A 423 106.18 -25.57 18.15
C VAL A 423 104.88 -26.36 18.31
N ALA A 424 104.88 -27.49 19.03
CA ALA A 424 103.67 -28.26 19.29
C ALA A 424 102.63 -27.47 20.11
N LYS A 425 103.08 -26.68 21.09
CA LYS A 425 102.19 -25.85 21.93
C LYS A 425 101.61 -24.65 21.16
N ILE A 426 102.38 -24.07 20.24
CA ILE A 426 101.91 -23.00 19.34
C ILE A 426 100.89 -23.57 18.35
N LYS A 427 101.12 -24.78 17.83
CA LYS A 427 100.21 -25.45 16.91
C LYS A 427 98.83 -25.69 17.52
N LEU A 428 98.76 -26.19 18.76
CA LEU A 428 97.49 -26.40 19.46
C LEU A 428 96.72 -25.08 19.66
N LYS A 429 97.41 -24.01 20.09
CA LYS A 429 96.78 -22.69 20.24
C LYS A 429 96.29 -22.10 18.91
N PHE A 430 96.99 -22.39 17.81
CA PHE A 430 96.58 -21.95 16.48
C PHE A 430 95.34 -22.71 15.98
N GLU A 431 95.25 -24.01 16.26
CA GLU A 431 94.08 -24.83 15.97
C GLU A 431 92.84 -24.37 16.78
N GLU A 432 93.02 -24.06 18.06
CA GLU A 432 91.96 -23.45 18.90
C GLU A 432 91.48 -22.11 18.31
N ALA A 433 92.41 -21.22 17.94
CA ALA A 433 92.07 -19.93 17.33
C ALA A 433 91.38 -20.07 15.96
N MET A 434 91.72 -21.10 15.18
CA MET A 434 91.05 -21.42 13.92
C MET A 434 89.62 -21.91 14.14
N MET A 435 89.37 -22.73 15.16
CA MET A 435 88.02 -23.15 15.52
C MET A 435 87.16 -21.97 16.01
N ASP A 436 87.75 -21.07 16.81
CA ASP A 436 87.03 -19.90 17.30
C ASP A 436 86.71 -18.91 16.17
N LYS A 437 87.63 -18.73 15.21
CA LYS A 437 87.36 -17.95 13.98
C LYS A 437 86.24 -18.56 13.14
N ALA A 438 86.19 -19.89 13.02
CA ALA A 438 85.11 -20.58 12.30
C ALA A 438 83.75 -20.38 12.99
N LYS A 439 83.70 -20.48 14.33
CA LYS A 439 82.48 -20.20 15.10
C LYS A 439 82.03 -18.74 14.98
N LEU A 440 82.97 -17.80 15.02
CA LEU A 440 82.68 -16.37 14.80
C LEU A 440 82.12 -16.12 13.40
N SER A 441 82.69 -16.75 12.37
CA SER A 441 82.18 -16.65 10.99
C SER A 441 80.76 -17.20 10.87
N GLU A 442 80.46 -18.33 11.52
CA GLU A 442 79.12 -18.92 11.51
C GLU A 442 78.10 -18.01 12.21
N ASN A 443 78.46 -17.45 13.37
CA ASN A 443 77.60 -16.51 14.09
C ASN A 443 77.36 -15.22 13.29
N LEU A 444 78.37 -14.73 12.57
CA LEU A 444 78.26 -13.53 11.74
C LEU A 444 77.33 -13.78 10.53
N GLN A 445 77.38 -14.98 9.96
CA GLN A 445 76.43 -15.40 8.92
C GLN A 445 75.00 -15.47 9.46
N LYS A 446 74.78 -16.13 10.62
CA LYS A 446 73.46 -16.19 11.26
C LYS A 446 72.86 -14.81 11.54
N LEU A 447 73.67 -13.91 12.09
CA LEU A 447 73.25 -12.51 12.33
C LEU A 447 72.90 -11.77 11.04
N ASN A 448 73.61 -12.05 9.94
CA ASN A 448 73.30 -11.44 8.66
C ASN A 448 72.00 -12.01 8.05
N ASP A 449 71.78 -13.32 8.19
CA ASP A 449 70.55 -13.99 7.77
C ASP A 449 69.34 -13.44 8.57
N GLU A 450 69.46 -13.33 9.90
CA GLU A 450 68.45 -12.70 10.78
C GLU A 450 68.18 -11.24 10.39
N LYS A 451 69.22 -10.47 10.07
CA LYS A 451 69.08 -9.09 9.58
C LYS A 451 68.30 -9.04 8.27
N THR A 452 68.57 -9.95 7.34
CA THR A 452 67.83 -10.02 6.07
C THR A 452 66.38 -10.45 6.27
N GLN A 453 66.12 -11.38 7.19
CA GLN A 453 64.77 -11.81 7.54
C GLN A 453 63.96 -10.65 8.16
N MET A 454 64.53 -9.95 9.15
CA MET A 454 63.86 -8.79 9.76
C MET A 454 63.58 -7.70 8.74
N LYS A 455 64.47 -7.49 7.77
CA LYS A 455 64.24 -6.53 6.68
C LYS A 455 63.07 -6.94 5.78
N LEU A 456 63.00 -8.21 5.40
CA LEU A 456 61.88 -8.75 4.61
C LEU A 456 60.54 -8.65 5.36
N GLU A 457 60.53 -8.94 6.67
CA GLU A 457 59.34 -8.80 7.52
C GLU A 457 58.91 -7.34 7.68
N PHE A 458 59.87 -6.43 7.81
CA PHE A 458 59.62 -4.99 7.86
C PHE A 458 59.04 -4.47 6.53
N ASP A 459 59.67 -4.80 5.40
CA ASP A 459 59.22 -4.41 4.06
C ASP A 459 57.82 -4.99 3.76
N GLY A 460 57.57 -6.24 4.17
CA GLY A 460 56.26 -6.88 4.05
C GLY A 460 55.19 -6.22 4.92
N SER A 461 55.55 -5.75 6.11
CA SER A 461 54.64 -4.98 6.98
C SER A 461 54.37 -3.58 6.41
N LEU A 462 55.38 -2.92 5.85
CA LEU A 462 55.23 -1.64 5.17
C LEU A 462 54.26 -1.75 3.99
N ALA A 463 54.41 -2.79 3.16
CA ALA A 463 53.54 -3.08 2.03
C ALA A 463 52.08 -3.34 2.44
N LYS A 464 51.86 -4.04 3.56
CA LYS A 464 50.51 -4.23 4.13
C LYS A 464 49.90 -2.90 4.55
N THR A 465 50.64 -2.05 5.26
CA THR A 465 50.16 -0.74 5.70
C THR A 465 49.83 0.16 4.50
N THR A 466 50.66 0.16 3.46
CA THR A 466 50.36 0.93 2.22
C THR A 466 49.11 0.42 1.51
N ASN A 467 48.88 -0.90 1.47
CA ASN A 467 47.65 -1.45 0.89
C ASN A 467 46.41 -1.07 1.71
N GLN A 468 46.50 -1.12 3.04
CA GLN A 468 45.42 -0.68 3.92
C GLN A 468 45.12 0.82 3.73
N GLN A 469 46.14 1.65 3.54
CA GLN A 469 45.99 3.08 3.25
C GLN A 469 45.24 3.31 1.92
N LEU A 470 45.64 2.60 0.86
CA LEU A 470 44.98 2.67 -0.44
C LEU A 470 43.53 2.19 -0.39
N GLU A 471 43.25 1.15 0.40
CA GLU A 471 41.89 0.64 0.58
C GLU A 471 41.00 1.63 1.36
N LEU A 472 41.56 2.32 2.36
CA LEU A 472 40.88 3.42 3.05
C LEU A 472 40.58 4.60 2.12
N GLU A 473 41.52 5.00 1.26
CA GLU A 473 41.29 6.05 0.26
C GLU A 473 40.21 5.63 -0.75
N ARG A 474 40.24 4.38 -1.21
CA ARG A 474 39.21 3.83 -2.10
C ARG A 474 37.82 3.87 -1.46
N LEU A 475 37.71 3.44 -0.19
CA LEU A 475 36.45 3.47 0.55
C LEU A 475 35.97 4.91 0.80
N SER A 476 36.88 5.84 1.08
CA SER A 476 36.57 7.26 1.24
C SER A 476 35.99 7.88 -0.05
N LEU A 477 36.59 7.57 -1.20
CA LEU A 477 36.09 8.00 -2.51
C LEU A 477 34.73 7.39 -2.82
N GLU A 478 34.54 6.10 -2.52
CA GLU A 478 33.26 5.42 -2.72
C GLU A 478 32.16 6.01 -1.84
N THR A 479 32.48 6.34 -0.58
CA THR A 479 31.53 6.99 0.34
C THR A 479 31.13 8.37 -0.18
N SER A 480 32.09 9.13 -0.73
CA SER A 480 31.83 10.43 -1.35
C SER A 480 30.96 10.31 -2.59
N ARG A 481 31.22 9.32 -3.45
CA ARG A 481 30.42 9.01 -4.64
C ARG A 481 28.97 8.67 -4.28
N LEU A 482 28.78 7.75 -3.33
CA LEU A 482 27.45 7.37 -2.85
C LEU A 482 26.71 8.54 -2.20
N THR A 483 27.42 9.43 -1.50
CA THR A 483 26.82 10.65 -0.93
C THR A 483 26.30 11.57 -2.03
N SER A 484 27.09 11.80 -3.09
CA SER A 484 26.64 12.60 -4.24
C SER A 484 25.47 11.96 -5.01
N GLU A 485 25.46 10.63 -5.16
CA GLU A 485 24.32 9.90 -5.75
C GLU A 485 23.06 10.06 -4.91
N LEU A 486 23.16 9.92 -3.59
CA LEU A 486 22.05 10.11 -2.67
C LEU A 486 21.49 11.54 -2.75
N GLU A 487 22.35 12.57 -2.78
CA GLU A 487 21.93 13.96 -2.94
C GLU A 487 21.23 14.20 -4.29
N SER A 488 21.72 13.57 -5.36
CA SER A 488 21.10 13.64 -6.68
C SER A 488 19.71 13.01 -6.68
N SER A 489 19.56 11.80 -6.14
CA SER A 489 18.26 11.13 -6.03
C SER A 489 17.29 11.91 -5.13
N LEU A 490 17.79 12.57 -4.08
CA LEU A 490 16.96 13.38 -3.19
C LEU A 490 16.43 14.65 -3.89
N LYS A 491 17.21 15.24 -4.80
CA LYS A 491 16.74 16.33 -5.68
C LYS A 491 15.66 15.85 -6.65
N GLU A 492 15.84 14.68 -7.26
CA GLU A 492 14.85 14.08 -8.16
C GLU A 492 13.54 13.76 -7.44
N ILE A 493 13.59 13.19 -6.24
CA ILE A 493 12.41 12.95 -5.40
C ILE A 493 11.66 14.26 -5.09
N ASN A 494 12.38 15.33 -4.76
CA ASN A 494 11.75 16.63 -4.49
C ASN A 494 11.14 17.25 -5.74
N GLN A 495 11.77 17.08 -6.91
CA GLN A 495 11.21 17.51 -8.18
C GLN A 495 9.91 16.75 -8.50
N LEU A 496 9.94 15.42 -8.44
CA LEU A 496 8.77 14.57 -8.66
C LEU A 496 7.63 14.90 -7.68
N LYS A 497 7.97 15.22 -6.42
CA LYS A 497 6.99 15.68 -5.43
C LYS A 497 6.33 16.99 -5.85
N SER A 498 7.10 17.96 -6.34
CA SER A 498 6.55 19.24 -6.82
C SER A 498 5.67 19.07 -8.07
N GLU A 499 6.06 18.17 -8.99
CA GLU A 499 5.26 17.83 -10.17
C GLU A 499 3.96 17.13 -9.80
N LEU A 500 3.99 16.23 -8.81
CA LEU A 500 2.81 15.57 -8.27
C LEU A 500 1.87 16.58 -7.61
N GLU A 501 2.39 17.51 -6.80
CA GLU A 501 1.60 18.58 -6.19
C GLU A 501 0.93 19.44 -7.27
N SER A 502 1.66 19.86 -8.30
CA SER A 502 1.11 20.59 -9.45
C SER A 502 -0.03 19.80 -10.13
N SER A 503 0.20 18.53 -10.47
CA SER A 503 -0.80 17.67 -11.11
C SER A 503 -2.05 17.47 -10.23
N THR A 504 -1.89 17.35 -8.90
CA THR A 504 -3.05 17.28 -8.00
C THR A 504 -3.85 18.58 -7.97
N THR A 505 -3.22 19.75 -8.09
CA THR A 505 -3.94 21.03 -8.18
C THR A 505 -4.68 21.19 -9.51
N GLU A 506 -4.09 20.73 -10.61
CA GLU A 506 -4.74 20.70 -11.92
C GLU A 506 -5.97 19.78 -11.89
N ASN A 507 -5.84 18.57 -11.33
CA ASN A 507 -6.97 17.65 -11.17
C ASN A 507 -8.11 18.24 -10.31
N ARG A 508 -7.80 18.96 -9.23
CA ARG A 508 -8.84 19.67 -8.44
C ARG A 508 -9.56 20.73 -9.28
N THR A 509 -8.83 21.44 -10.14
CA THR A 509 -9.39 22.46 -11.03
C THR A 509 -10.28 21.83 -12.10
N ILE A 510 -9.83 20.73 -12.72
CA ILE A 510 -10.62 19.94 -13.66
C ILE A 510 -11.90 19.42 -12.99
N ASN A 511 -11.81 18.90 -11.77
CA ASN A 511 -12.98 18.38 -11.06
C ASN A 511 -14.01 19.49 -10.75
N SER A 512 -13.55 20.66 -10.30
CA SER A 512 -14.40 21.83 -10.11
C SER A 512 -15.11 22.27 -11.40
N ASN A 513 -14.39 22.28 -12.53
CA ASN A 513 -14.98 22.58 -13.83
C ASN A 513 -16.01 21.52 -14.26
N PHE A 514 -15.76 20.24 -13.95
CA PHE A 514 -16.67 19.14 -14.27
C PHE A 514 -17.95 19.21 -13.42
N GLU A 515 -17.83 19.54 -12.13
CA GLU A 515 -18.99 19.80 -11.25
C GLU A 515 -19.83 20.97 -11.76
N LYS A 516 -19.17 22.05 -12.18
CA LYS A 516 -19.85 23.20 -12.81
C LYS A 516 -20.58 22.81 -14.09
N LEU A 517 -19.92 22.09 -15.00
CA LEU A 517 -20.53 21.62 -16.25
C LEU A 517 -21.72 20.69 -15.98
N THR A 518 -21.63 19.85 -14.95
CA THR A 518 -22.72 18.97 -14.52
C THR A 518 -23.92 19.78 -14.03
N SER A 519 -23.67 20.84 -13.24
CA SER A 519 -24.69 21.80 -12.82
C SER A 519 -25.34 22.51 -14.01
N ASP A 520 -24.54 23.02 -14.96
CA ASP A 520 -25.03 23.71 -16.15
C ASP A 520 -25.88 22.77 -17.03
N MET A 521 -25.47 21.51 -17.20
CA MET A 521 -26.28 20.50 -17.90
C MET A 521 -27.59 20.18 -17.18
N ALA A 522 -27.60 20.13 -15.84
CA ALA A 522 -28.82 19.94 -15.07
C ALA A 522 -29.78 21.12 -15.24
N GLN A 523 -29.26 22.35 -15.23
CA GLN A 523 -30.05 23.55 -15.50
C GLN A 523 -30.65 23.53 -16.91
N LEU A 524 -29.84 23.26 -17.94
CA LEU A 524 -30.32 23.19 -19.33
C LEU A 524 -31.40 22.11 -19.51
N ARG A 525 -31.28 20.96 -18.83
CA ARG A 525 -32.33 19.93 -18.84
C ARG A 525 -33.62 20.43 -18.19
N SER A 526 -33.52 21.17 -17.08
CA SER A 526 -34.69 21.77 -16.44
C SER A 526 -35.37 22.80 -17.36
N GLU A 527 -34.59 23.67 -18.02
CA GLU A 527 -35.10 24.65 -18.97
C GLU A 527 -35.76 23.99 -20.19
N LEU A 528 -35.16 22.91 -20.70
CA LEU A 528 -35.73 22.12 -21.79
C LEU A 528 -37.07 21.50 -21.41
N ASN A 529 -37.19 20.93 -20.20
CA ASN A 529 -38.43 20.36 -19.70
C ASN A 529 -39.53 21.42 -19.57
N VAL A 530 -39.21 22.60 -19.04
CA VAL A 530 -40.16 23.72 -18.95
C VAL A 530 -40.65 24.14 -20.35
N SER A 531 -39.74 24.26 -21.31
CA SER A 531 -40.09 24.58 -22.70
C SER A 531 -40.96 23.48 -23.35
N GLN A 532 -40.68 22.21 -23.05
CA GLN A 532 -41.50 21.09 -23.50
C GLN A 532 -42.91 21.13 -22.92
N ASP A 533 -43.06 21.42 -21.63
CA ASP A 533 -44.35 21.59 -20.97
C ASP A 533 -45.16 22.76 -21.57
N GLU A 534 -44.50 23.87 -21.86
CA GLU A 534 -45.13 25.03 -22.50
C GLU A 534 -45.60 24.70 -23.93
N ASN A 535 -44.83 23.89 -24.67
CA ASN A 535 -45.20 23.43 -25.99
C ASN A 535 -46.38 22.44 -25.95
N ILE A 536 -46.42 21.55 -24.95
CA ILE A 536 -47.57 20.66 -24.70
C ILE A 536 -48.82 21.51 -24.41
N ARG A 537 -48.72 22.49 -23.51
CA ARG A 537 -49.84 23.42 -23.21
C ARG A 537 -50.32 24.16 -24.44
N SER A 538 -49.39 24.66 -25.27
CA SER A 538 -49.71 25.37 -26.51
C SER A 538 -50.41 24.45 -27.52
N THR A 539 -49.97 23.20 -27.61
CA THR A 539 -50.57 22.18 -28.48
C THR A 539 -51.98 21.83 -28.01
N SER A 540 -52.19 21.57 -26.71
CA SER A 540 -53.53 21.34 -26.16
C SER A 540 -54.47 22.53 -26.34
N ALA A 541 -53.96 23.76 -26.22
CA ALA A 541 -54.75 24.98 -26.49
C ALA A 541 -55.14 25.11 -27.96
N LEU A 542 -54.25 24.71 -28.88
CA LEU A 542 -54.54 24.65 -30.31
C LEU A 542 -55.58 23.57 -30.64
N GLU A 543 -55.47 22.38 -30.05
CA GLU A 543 -56.47 21.30 -30.21
C GLU A 543 -57.86 21.73 -29.72
N LEU A 544 -57.92 22.40 -28.55
CA LEU A 544 -59.17 22.96 -28.04
C LEU A 544 -59.75 24.01 -29.00
N SER A 545 -58.90 24.88 -29.54
CA SER A 545 -59.31 25.91 -30.50
C SER A 545 -59.81 25.29 -31.82
N GLN A 546 -59.17 24.21 -32.28
CA GLN A 546 -59.61 23.45 -33.46
C GLN A 546 -60.97 22.78 -33.20
N SER A 547 -61.15 22.13 -32.05
CA SER A 547 -62.43 21.53 -31.66
C SER A 547 -63.56 22.57 -31.63
N LEU A 548 -63.30 23.76 -31.09
CA LEU A 548 -64.28 24.86 -31.05
C LEU A 548 -64.60 25.40 -32.45
N LEU A 549 -63.61 25.44 -33.35
CA LEU A 549 -63.83 25.81 -34.75
C LEU A 549 -64.70 24.77 -35.46
N THR A 550 -64.45 23.48 -35.25
CA THR A 550 -65.28 22.41 -35.80
C THR A 550 -66.72 22.50 -35.29
N GLU A 551 -66.93 22.72 -33.98
CA GLU A 551 -68.27 22.93 -33.42
C GLU A 551 -68.97 24.14 -34.06
N LYS A 552 -68.25 25.25 -34.25
CA LYS A 552 -68.80 26.43 -34.94
C LYS A 552 -69.12 26.16 -36.40
N GLN A 553 -68.32 25.35 -37.10
CA GLN A 553 -68.60 24.94 -38.47
C GLN A 553 -69.86 24.06 -38.54
N ASP A 554 -69.99 23.07 -37.66
CA ASP A 554 -71.17 22.21 -37.60
C ASP A 554 -72.44 23.00 -37.29
N ARG A 555 -72.35 23.97 -36.36
CA ARG A 555 -73.46 24.88 -36.07
C ARG A 555 -73.82 25.78 -37.26
N LEU A 556 -72.83 26.28 -37.99
CA LEU A 556 -73.07 27.08 -39.19
C LEU A 556 -73.76 26.23 -40.27
N GLU A 557 -73.30 25.00 -40.48
CA GLU A 557 -73.91 24.05 -41.42
C GLU A 557 -75.36 23.71 -41.03
N ALA A 558 -75.63 23.50 -39.73
CA ALA A 558 -76.98 23.31 -39.22
C ALA A 558 -77.89 24.53 -39.53
N VAL A 559 -77.40 25.76 -39.30
CA VAL A 559 -78.15 26.99 -39.61
C VAL A 559 -78.37 27.15 -41.12
N ILE A 560 -77.40 26.79 -41.96
CA ILE A 560 -77.54 26.80 -43.42
C ILE A 560 -78.64 25.80 -43.86
N ASN A 561 -78.66 24.61 -43.26
CA ASN A 561 -79.69 23.61 -43.52
C ASN A 561 -81.09 24.08 -43.07
N GLU A 562 -81.21 24.64 -41.86
CA GLU A 562 -82.47 25.24 -41.37
C GLU A 562 -82.96 26.36 -42.30
N LYS A 563 -82.06 27.26 -42.71
CA LYS A 563 -82.38 28.33 -43.66
C LYS A 563 -82.85 27.77 -45.00
N SER A 564 -82.24 26.69 -45.49
CA SER A 564 -82.63 26.04 -46.73
C SER A 564 -84.04 25.42 -46.63
N GLN A 565 -84.35 24.77 -45.51
CA GLN A 565 -85.71 24.26 -45.22
C GLN A 565 -86.74 25.40 -45.13
N LEU A 566 -86.40 26.52 -44.50
CA LEU A 566 -87.27 27.70 -44.44
C LEU A 566 -87.52 28.30 -45.83
N ILE A 567 -86.49 28.39 -46.68
CA ILE A 567 -86.63 28.84 -48.07
C ILE A 567 -87.57 27.90 -48.84
N GLU A 568 -87.42 26.59 -48.68
CA GLU A 568 -88.28 25.60 -49.32
C GLU A 568 -89.74 25.73 -48.85
N SER A 569 -89.97 25.87 -47.54
CA SER A 569 -91.30 26.11 -46.96
C SER A 569 -91.91 27.43 -47.44
N HIS A 570 -91.10 28.49 -47.53
CA HIS A 570 -91.53 29.79 -48.06
C HIS A 570 -91.92 29.67 -49.54
N ASN A 571 -91.10 29.03 -50.36
CA ASN A 571 -91.39 28.79 -51.78
C ASN A 571 -92.67 27.99 -51.98
N LYS A 572 -92.89 26.95 -51.15
CA LYS A 572 -94.15 26.20 -51.13
C LYS A 572 -95.34 27.08 -50.79
N SER A 573 -95.23 27.90 -49.75
CA SER A 573 -96.28 28.85 -49.34
C SER A 573 -96.56 29.89 -50.44
N CYS A 574 -95.55 30.40 -51.12
CA CYS A 574 -95.70 31.28 -52.28
C CYS A 574 -96.41 30.59 -53.44
N ALA A 575 -96.12 29.32 -53.71
CA ALA A 575 -96.81 28.55 -54.74
C ALA A 575 -98.31 28.35 -54.39
N GLU A 576 -98.61 28.02 -53.13
CA GLU A 576 -99.98 27.92 -52.62
C GLU A 576 -100.74 29.26 -52.71
N LEU A 577 -100.07 30.37 -52.38
CA LEU A 577 -100.63 31.72 -52.53
C LEU A 577 -100.88 32.07 -54.00
N ALA A 578 -99.96 31.75 -54.91
CA ALA A 578 -100.14 31.98 -56.34
C ALA A 578 -101.31 31.14 -56.90
N GLU A 579 -101.51 29.92 -56.39
CA GLU A 579 -102.70 29.11 -56.73
C GLU A 579 -103.99 29.74 -56.20
N CYS A 580 -103.99 30.24 -54.96
CA CYS A 580 -105.12 30.97 -54.39
C CYS A 580 -105.42 32.25 -55.19
N GLU A 581 -104.39 32.99 -55.61
CA GLU A 581 -104.53 34.18 -56.45
C GLU A 581 -105.15 33.81 -57.80
N LYS A 582 -104.71 32.73 -58.45
CA LYS A 582 -105.35 32.22 -59.68
C LYS A 582 -106.82 31.86 -59.46
N LYS A 583 -107.15 31.18 -58.36
CA LYS A 583 -108.55 30.84 -58.00
C LYS A 583 -109.39 32.11 -57.77
N LEU A 584 -108.83 33.12 -57.11
CA LEU A 584 -109.48 34.39 -56.88
C LEU A 584 -109.68 35.17 -58.18
N GLN A 585 -108.67 35.23 -59.06
CA GLN A 585 -108.77 35.84 -60.38
C GLN A 585 -109.82 35.14 -61.25
N ALA A 586 -109.86 33.80 -61.23
CA ALA A 586 -110.91 33.03 -61.90
C ALA A 586 -112.30 33.36 -61.34
N SER A 587 -112.43 33.46 -60.01
CA SER A 587 -113.69 33.85 -59.36
C SER A 587 -114.09 35.29 -59.72
N LEU A 588 -113.15 36.23 -59.76
CA LEU A 588 -113.38 37.60 -60.20
C LEU A 588 -113.79 37.66 -61.67
N ALA A 589 -113.19 36.84 -62.54
CA ALA A 589 -113.60 36.72 -63.93
C ALA A 589 -115.04 36.19 -64.05
N THR A 590 -115.41 35.16 -63.29
CA THR A 590 -116.80 34.68 -63.25
C THR A 590 -117.77 35.74 -62.70
N MET A 591 -117.36 36.55 -61.71
CA MET A 591 -118.16 37.66 -61.23
C MET A 591 -118.28 38.79 -62.27
N ALA A 592 -117.24 39.04 -63.06
CA ALA A 592 -117.28 39.98 -64.17
C ALA A 592 -118.23 39.49 -65.27
N GLU A 593 -118.16 38.21 -65.65
CA GLU A 593 -119.12 37.58 -66.57
C GLU A 593 -120.56 37.66 -66.04
N LEU A 594 -120.77 37.41 -64.74
CA LEU A 594 -122.09 37.57 -64.11
C LEU A 594 -122.56 39.03 -64.08
N LYS A 595 -121.65 39.98 -63.88
CA LYS A 595 -121.94 41.42 -63.93
C LYS A 595 -122.31 41.85 -65.35
N ASP A 596 -121.60 41.37 -66.36
CA ASP A 596 -121.92 41.62 -67.77
C ASP A 596 -123.24 40.96 -68.17
N THR A 597 -123.52 39.76 -67.65
CA THR A 597 -124.83 39.10 -67.80
C THR A 597 -125.94 39.90 -67.10
N CYS A 598 -125.65 40.51 -65.95
CA CYS A 598 -126.60 41.38 -65.25
C CYS A 598 -126.81 42.72 -65.96
N SER A 599 -125.77 43.32 -66.53
CA SER A 599 -125.88 44.57 -67.29
C SER A 599 -126.60 44.32 -68.62
N GLU A 600 -126.38 43.18 -69.27
CA GLU A 600 -127.14 42.75 -70.44
C GLU A 600 -128.62 42.48 -70.08
N LYS A 601 -128.89 41.86 -68.93
CA LYS A 601 -130.26 41.71 -68.43
C LYS A 601 -130.89 43.06 -68.07
N SER A 602 -130.14 43.99 -67.48
CA SER A 602 -130.60 45.34 -67.14
C SER A 602 -130.93 46.13 -68.39
N THR A 603 -130.08 46.11 -69.41
CA THR A 603 -130.34 46.80 -70.68
C THR A 603 -131.52 46.19 -71.43
N LYS A 604 -131.69 44.85 -71.40
CA LYS A 604 -132.91 44.19 -71.90
C LYS A 604 -134.15 44.62 -71.11
N LEU A 605 -134.01 44.85 -69.79
CA LEU A 605 -135.09 45.34 -68.93
C LEU A 605 -135.43 46.80 -69.22
N ASP A 606 -134.42 47.65 -69.45
CA ASP A 606 -134.57 49.05 -69.82
C ASP A 606 -135.20 49.18 -71.22
N GLN A 607 -134.79 48.37 -72.19
CA GLN A 607 -135.45 48.27 -73.51
C GLN A 607 -136.91 47.84 -73.37
N ARG A 608 -137.20 46.92 -72.45
CA ARG A 608 -138.57 46.48 -72.17
C ARG A 608 -139.39 47.61 -71.54
N ASN A 609 -138.80 48.40 -70.64
CA ASN A 609 -139.43 49.56 -70.01
C ASN A 609 -139.67 50.70 -71.00
N VAL A 610 -138.76 50.93 -71.96
CA VAL A 610 -138.99 51.88 -73.07
C VAL A 610 -140.18 51.41 -73.92
N ARG A 611 -140.24 50.12 -74.26
CA ARG A 611 -141.38 49.55 -75.00
C ARG A 611 -142.71 49.67 -74.25
N ILE A 612 -142.69 49.51 -72.92
CA ILE A 612 -143.86 49.74 -72.07
C ILE A 612 -144.29 51.21 -72.12
N LYS A 613 -143.34 52.16 -72.02
CA LYS A 613 -143.63 53.60 -72.15
C LYS A 613 -144.17 53.99 -73.52
N GLU A 614 -143.69 53.37 -74.59
CA GLU A 614 -144.24 53.56 -75.94
C GLU A 614 -145.69 53.07 -76.02
N MET A 615 -145.99 51.88 -75.48
CA MET A 615 -147.37 51.38 -75.40
C MET A 615 -148.26 52.24 -74.49
N GLU A 616 -147.74 52.82 -73.41
CA GLU A 616 -148.46 53.76 -72.54
C GLU A 616 -148.73 55.10 -73.24
N GLY A 617 -147.79 55.61 -74.05
CA GLY A 617 -147.99 56.80 -74.88
C GLY A 617 -148.99 56.57 -76.02
N GLU A 618 -149.06 55.35 -76.56
CA GLU A 618 -150.05 54.94 -77.56
C GLU A 618 -151.43 54.76 -76.93
N LYS A 619 -151.50 54.20 -75.71
CA LYS A 619 -152.71 54.15 -74.90
C LYS A 619 -153.25 55.55 -74.61
N GLN A 620 -152.41 56.50 -74.17
CA GLN A 620 -152.83 57.88 -73.91
C GLN A 620 -153.32 58.60 -75.18
N ARG A 621 -152.73 58.31 -76.35
CA ARG A 621 -153.21 58.84 -77.63
C ARG A 621 -154.62 58.33 -77.98
N LEU A 622 -154.85 57.03 -77.80
CA LEU A 622 -156.16 56.41 -78.00
C LEU A 622 -157.20 56.90 -76.97
N GLU A 623 -156.76 57.22 -75.75
CA GLU A 623 -157.62 57.75 -74.70
C GLU A 623 -158.02 59.21 -74.96
N ILE A 624 -157.12 60.03 -75.52
CA ILE A 624 -157.41 61.39 -76.02
C ILE A 624 -158.39 61.35 -77.21
N GLU A 625 -158.18 60.43 -78.16
CA GLU A 625 -159.06 60.24 -79.32
C GLU A 625 -160.46 59.78 -78.89
N ARG A 626 -160.55 58.93 -77.86
CA ARG A 626 -161.81 58.52 -77.23
C ARG A 626 -162.54 59.67 -76.53
N THR A 627 -161.83 60.56 -75.82
CA THR A 627 -162.46 61.76 -75.22
C THR A 627 -162.92 62.78 -76.27
N SER A 628 -162.17 62.95 -77.37
CA SER A 628 -162.57 63.82 -78.48
C SER A 628 -163.88 63.35 -79.15
N LEU A 629 -164.04 62.03 -79.33
CA LEU A 629 -165.27 61.43 -79.88
C LEU A 629 -166.49 61.50 -78.94
N LEU A 630 -166.28 61.64 -77.62
CA LEU A 630 -167.36 61.73 -76.63
C LEU A 630 -167.89 63.16 -76.44
N GLU A 631 -167.17 64.20 -76.85
CA GLU A 631 -167.65 65.60 -76.84
C GLU A 631 -168.39 66.00 -78.13
N THR A 632 -168.38 65.16 -79.17
CA THR A 632 -169.09 65.40 -80.44
C THR A 632 -170.47 64.71 -80.52
N LEU A 633 -170.88 63.98 -79.48
CA LEU A 633 -172.18 63.34 -79.27
C LEU A 633 -172.94 64.07 -78.17
#